data_AF-A0A2V9B0L9-F1
#
_entry.id   AF-A0A2V9B0L9-F1
#
_cell.length_a   1.000
_cell.length_b   1.000
_cell.length_c   1.000
_cell.angle_alpha   90.00
_cell.angle_beta   90.00
_cell.angle_gamma   90.00
#
_symmetry.space_group_name_H-M   'P 1'
#
loop_
_entity.id
_entity.type
_entity.pdbx_description
1 polymer ?
#
loop_
_entity_poly.entity_id
_entity_poly.type
_entity_poly.pdbx_seq_one_letter_code
_entity_poly.pdbx_strand_id
1 'polypeptide(L)'
;MAWNRLLLYPRKQLDIRWRDLAAAAVRCLLPSDLSGSEAQVCRTFAPDRPVLVTFAVRAGFDLFLKAQGWPEGSEILMSALTIREMADIARKHGLIPVPLDLNLGKLAPELSAMEAAITPRTRAIVIAHLFGSRVEMEPFIAVAKRHGILVLEDCAQAFTGVEYTGHPETDAAMFSFGSIKTATALAGAVIRLKDAHILEKMRALQQEYAVQSRAEYFHLIFTHVLVKLFTIPLLYGLFYRACVWFEKDFDQVINAVRNLPPEDEEEDLALIRKQPAAPLLAFLLRRLQTFNTQRLRERRELGKQFAQALPAGMTCLGTAAPFHSFWVFPVLVEAPERFAAELRAYGFDATTAGSALSVIAPPPGGKFPAPENLRAAHRKLLYLPVYPEVPPRARPRLQCALHEIQREAPHLRVIDARRVYSAQLRTIHSPRTVSDIREILLQAHRENRSICLMGTTHNLGGHSFANGAVALDLKRFNRVVSLEVPGRRITVQSGITWEKIQETVNPAGLAVKAMQSDNNFTVGGSLSANAHGRDLEFSTVIQSVLGFRILLADGSVVHASRTENAELFRLAIGGYGLFGIILEVDLELVENSVYQQSSEIMPLASLPEYFDRKIQGDPHARLFIARPSIAARGFLDDTIVTKWRVTPARPKNIFRLDHERNVRRDRFLFALSRKYSWGKALRWHAEKFISLHPPRGGFVSRNNAMRPPVSAIKMFDYHSPADTDVIQEFFVPVPRFLSFMESAREVLRESQMNLLGLTIRYVRPDTESFLSYAPCEEALAAVLYLNEPLSPEGWAKSNALTQRLTRLAVQNGGTFYLTYAREVEPDDLRRAYPKIEEFFRQKHRFDPENRFTSRFFEFYTSHFVVRRAAAGG
;
A
#
# COMPACT_ATOMS: atom_id res chain seq x y z
N MET A 1 13.86 -1.52 -33.95
CA MET A 1 13.02 -1.82 -32.77
C MET A 1 13.54 -1.22 -31.44
N ALA A 2 14.81 -0.80 -31.30
CA ALA A 2 15.33 -0.19 -30.06
C ALA A 2 14.81 1.24 -29.76
N TRP A 3 14.54 2.05 -30.79
CA TRP A 3 14.09 3.45 -30.65
C TRP A 3 12.72 3.61 -30.01
N ASN A 4 11.79 2.66 -30.22
CA ASN A 4 10.44 2.72 -29.64
C ASN A 4 10.42 2.61 -28.11
N ARG A 5 11.49 2.11 -27.47
CA ARG A 5 11.59 2.04 -26.00
C ARG A 5 11.97 3.38 -25.35
N LEU A 6 12.50 4.34 -26.12
CA LEU A 6 12.92 5.65 -25.61
C LEU A 6 11.81 6.71 -25.63
N LEU A 7 10.74 6.47 -26.39
CA LEU A 7 9.61 7.38 -26.47
C LEU A 7 8.68 7.20 -25.27
N LEU A 8 8.39 8.28 -24.56
CA LEU A 8 7.37 8.33 -23.52
C LEU A 8 6.39 9.48 -23.84
N TYR A 9 5.15 9.16 -24.18
CA TYR A 9 4.13 10.18 -24.44
C TYR A 9 3.62 10.74 -23.11
N PRO A 10 3.78 12.05 -22.84
CA PRO A 10 3.38 12.62 -21.56
C PRO A 10 1.86 12.61 -21.40
N ARG A 11 1.37 12.46 -20.17
CA ARG A 11 -0.06 12.57 -19.82
C ARG A 11 -0.77 13.83 -20.35
N LYS A 12 -0.02 14.92 -20.56
CA LYS A 12 -0.53 16.17 -21.10
C LYS A 12 0.58 16.99 -21.75
N GLN A 13 0.26 17.70 -22.83
CA GLN A 13 1.10 18.75 -23.40
C GLN A 13 0.54 20.14 -23.12
N LEU A 14 1.44 21.11 -22.96
CA LEU A 14 1.07 22.52 -22.85
C LEU A 14 0.44 22.98 -24.17
N ASP A 15 -0.75 23.56 -24.09
CA ASP A 15 -1.50 24.08 -25.23
C ASP A 15 -0.96 25.46 -25.66
N ILE A 16 0.29 25.48 -26.12
CA ILE A 16 1.06 26.67 -26.47
C ILE A 16 2.11 26.34 -27.53
N ARG A 17 2.28 27.16 -28.58
CA ARG A 17 3.28 26.93 -29.63
C ARG A 17 4.61 27.63 -29.28
N TRP A 18 5.71 27.20 -29.88
CA TRP A 18 7.02 27.85 -29.68
C TRP A 18 7.01 29.34 -30.06
N ARG A 19 6.35 29.70 -31.16
CA ARG A 19 6.13 31.09 -31.56
C ARG A 19 5.31 31.91 -30.56
N ASP A 20 4.46 31.25 -29.77
CA ASP A 20 3.65 31.92 -28.75
C ASP A 20 4.51 32.25 -27.53
N LEU A 21 5.36 31.31 -27.08
CA LEU A 21 6.35 31.55 -26.02
C LEU A 21 7.36 32.64 -26.41
N ALA A 22 7.86 32.62 -27.64
CA ALA A 22 8.74 33.66 -28.15
C ALA A 22 8.06 35.04 -28.16
N ALA A 23 6.81 35.10 -28.64
CA ALA A 23 6.03 36.34 -28.61
C ALA A 23 5.80 36.85 -27.17
N ALA A 24 5.51 35.96 -26.21
CA ALA A 24 5.36 36.30 -24.80
C ALA A 24 6.67 36.86 -24.20
N ALA A 25 7.81 36.25 -24.51
CA ALA A 25 9.12 36.72 -24.07
C ALA A 25 9.45 38.12 -24.61
N VAL A 26 9.18 38.36 -25.90
CA VAL A 26 9.35 39.70 -26.51
C VAL A 26 8.47 40.75 -25.82
N ARG A 27 7.23 40.40 -25.44
CA ARG A 27 6.35 41.31 -24.70
C ARG A 27 6.90 41.69 -23.32
N CYS A 28 7.75 40.86 -22.71
CA CYS A 28 8.44 41.19 -21.46
C CYS A 28 9.57 42.23 -21.65
N LEU A 29 10.01 42.49 -22.89
CA LEU A 29 11.04 43.48 -23.21
C LEU A 29 10.46 44.81 -23.70
N LEU A 30 9.23 44.83 -24.21
CA LEU A 30 8.62 46.02 -24.81
C LEU A 30 7.78 46.84 -23.82
N PRO A 31 7.79 48.19 -23.90
CA PRO A 31 6.86 49.04 -23.15
C PRO A 31 5.42 48.60 -23.40
N SER A 32 4.58 48.63 -22.37
CA SER A 32 3.20 48.13 -22.47
C SER A 32 2.26 48.94 -21.60
N ASP A 33 1.14 49.35 -22.17
CA ASP A 33 0.03 49.97 -21.46
C ASP A 33 -0.81 48.88 -20.79
N LEU A 34 -0.73 48.80 -19.46
CA LEU A 34 -1.44 47.82 -18.65
C LEU A 34 -2.96 47.96 -18.83
N SER A 35 -3.49 49.18 -18.63
CA SER A 35 -4.92 49.48 -18.68
C SER A 35 -5.49 49.29 -20.08
N GLY A 36 -4.77 49.73 -21.11
CA GLY A 36 -5.15 49.51 -22.51
C GLY A 36 -5.18 48.02 -22.89
N SER A 37 -4.20 47.24 -22.41
CA SER A 37 -4.15 45.79 -22.66
C SER A 37 -5.28 45.06 -21.95
N GLU A 38 -5.58 45.41 -20.69
CA GLU A 38 -6.71 44.83 -19.95
C GLU A 38 -8.04 45.13 -20.65
N ALA A 39 -8.25 46.38 -21.06
CA ALA A 39 -9.47 46.79 -21.76
C ALA A 39 -9.64 46.02 -23.09
N GLN A 40 -8.56 45.75 -23.81
CA GLN A 40 -8.60 44.92 -25.02
C GLN A 40 -8.95 43.46 -24.73
N VAL A 41 -8.40 42.86 -23.66
CA VAL A 41 -8.77 41.50 -23.22
C VAL A 41 -10.26 41.45 -22.88
N CYS A 42 -10.76 42.40 -22.09
CA CYS A 42 -12.17 42.46 -21.70
C CYS A 42 -13.08 42.57 -22.92
N ARG A 43 -12.81 43.52 -23.84
CA ARG A 43 -13.56 43.69 -25.08
C ARG A 43 -13.52 42.45 -25.99
N THR A 44 -12.38 41.79 -26.07
CA THR A 44 -12.23 40.58 -26.92
C THR A 44 -12.96 39.38 -26.30
N PHE A 45 -12.96 39.26 -24.97
CA PHE A 45 -13.56 38.12 -24.29
C PHE A 45 -15.08 38.22 -24.25
N ALA A 46 -15.64 39.31 -23.72
CA ALA A 46 -17.09 39.52 -23.65
C ALA A 46 -17.39 41.03 -23.76
N PRO A 47 -17.57 41.58 -24.98
CA PRO A 47 -17.64 43.02 -25.22
C PRO A 47 -18.79 43.72 -24.49
N ASP A 48 -19.92 43.03 -24.35
CA ASP A 48 -21.16 43.60 -23.79
C ASP A 48 -21.39 43.21 -22.32
N ARG A 49 -20.35 42.76 -21.61
CA ARG A 49 -20.47 42.28 -20.23
C ARG A 49 -19.35 42.83 -19.33
N PRO A 50 -19.63 43.02 -18.03
CA PRO A 50 -18.59 43.28 -17.03
C PRO A 50 -17.56 42.16 -17.01
N VAL A 51 -16.29 42.49 -17.19
CA VAL A 51 -15.16 41.53 -17.17
C VAL A 51 -14.02 42.09 -16.31
N LEU A 52 -13.43 41.23 -15.50
CA LEU A 52 -12.19 41.52 -14.76
C LEU A 52 -11.12 40.51 -15.15
N VAL A 53 -9.89 40.98 -15.39
CA VAL A 53 -8.73 40.10 -15.51
C VAL A 53 -8.03 40.04 -14.16
N THR A 54 -7.68 38.83 -13.73
CA THR A 54 -7.04 38.57 -12.43
C THR A 54 -5.82 37.68 -12.62
N PHE A 55 -4.95 37.64 -11.61
CA PHE A 55 -3.73 36.82 -11.66
C PHE A 55 -4.00 35.31 -11.78
N ALA A 56 -5.07 34.83 -11.16
CA ALA A 56 -5.56 33.45 -11.25
C ALA A 56 -7.06 33.38 -10.88
N VAL A 57 -7.74 32.28 -11.22
CA VAL A 57 -9.17 32.08 -10.86
C VAL A 57 -9.37 32.20 -9.35
N ARG A 58 -8.44 31.65 -8.56
CA ARG A 58 -8.42 31.76 -7.10
C ARG A 58 -8.39 33.21 -6.60
N ALA A 59 -7.62 34.08 -7.25
CA ALA A 59 -7.58 35.51 -6.93
C ALA A 59 -8.92 36.20 -7.26
N GLY A 60 -9.52 35.85 -8.41
CA GLY A 60 -10.86 36.33 -8.77
C GLY A 60 -11.95 35.86 -7.80
N PHE A 61 -11.87 34.63 -7.33
CA PHE A 61 -12.80 34.09 -6.33
C PHE A 61 -12.63 34.77 -4.97
N ASP A 62 -11.40 34.96 -4.48
CA ASP A 62 -11.09 35.74 -3.26
C ASP A 62 -11.65 37.17 -3.35
N LEU A 63 -11.44 37.86 -4.47
CA LEU A 63 -11.98 39.20 -4.71
C LEU A 63 -13.51 39.22 -4.73
N PHE A 64 -14.14 38.23 -5.37
CA PHE A 64 -15.59 38.14 -5.45
C PHE A 64 -16.20 37.95 -4.06
N LEU A 65 -15.67 37.03 -3.25
CA LEU A 65 -16.14 36.82 -1.88
C LEU A 65 -15.92 38.06 -1.00
N LYS A 66 -14.76 38.72 -1.11
CA LYS A 66 -14.47 39.99 -0.40
C LYS A 66 -15.45 41.10 -0.80
N ALA A 67 -15.78 41.22 -2.08
CA ALA A 67 -16.73 42.22 -2.60
C ALA A 67 -18.19 41.97 -2.16
N GLN A 68 -18.56 40.71 -1.95
CA GLN A 68 -19.87 40.32 -1.42
C GLN A 68 -20.00 40.63 0.08
N GLY A 69 -18.94 40.39 0.86
CA GLY A 69 -18.92 40.70 2.30
C GLY A 69 -19.99 39.93 3.10
N TRP A 70 -20.24 38.66 2.76
CA TRP A 70 -21.24 37.87 3.45
C TRP A 70 -20.86 37.60 4.92
N PRO A 71 -21.85 37.48 5.83
CA PRO A 71 -21.57 37.19 7.24
C PRO A 71 -20.87 35.83 7.42
N GLU A 72 -20.02 35.75 8.44
CA GLU A 72 -19.40 34.50 8.88
C GLU A 72 -20.46 33.42 9.18
N GLY A 73 -20.15 32.16 8.85
CA GLY A 73 -21.06 31.04 8.96
C GLY A 73 -22.07 30.92 7.80
N SER A 74 -22.03 31.82 6.81
CA SER A 74 -22.80 31.67 5.57
C SER A 74 -22.36 30.43 4.79
N GLU A 75 -23.31 29.75 4.14
CA GLU A 75 -23.07 28.50 3.42
C GLU A 75 -22.89 28.78 1.92
N ILE A 76 -21.91 28.10 1.30
CA ILE A 76 -21.69 28.11 -0.15
C ILE A 76 -21.69 26.68 -0.68
N LEU A 77 -22.68 26.34 -1.51
CA LEU A 77 -22.75 25.03 -2.14
C LEU A 77 -21.65 24.93 -3.20
N MET A 78 -21.02 23.77 -3.36
CA MET A 78 -19.95 23.58 -4.34
C MET A 78 -20.03 22.20 -4.97
N SER A 79 -19.76 22.08 -6.27
CA SER A 79 -19.44 20.78 -6.88
C SER A 79 -18.36 20.09 -6.03
N ALA A 80 -18.62 18.87 -5.56
CA ALA A 80 -17.78 18.23 -4.56
C ALA A 80 -16.34 17.96 -5.03
N LEU A 81 -16.08 17.89 -6.35
CA LEU A 81 -14.73 17.83 -6.90
C LEU A 81 -14.28 19.22 -7.37
N THR A 82 -13.20 19.74 -6.78
CA THR A 82 -12.55 20.99 -7.20
C THR A 82 -11.09 21.01 -6.77
N ILE A 83 -10.34 22.07 -7.11
CA ILE A 83 -9.02 22.29 -6.51
C ILE A 83 -9.22 22.67 -5.04
N ARG A 84 -8.41 22.07 -4.14
CA ARG A 84 -8.57 22.21 -2.68
C ARG A 84 -8.70 23.67 -2.25
N GLU A 85 -7.90 24.54 -2.86
CA GLU A 85 -7.77 25.94 -2.49
C GLU A 85 -9.05 26.75 -2.72
N MET A 86 -9.95 26.34 -3.63
CA MET A 86 -11.24 27.01 -3.79
C MET A 86 -12.10 26.89 -2.52
N ALA A 87 -12.11 25.70 -1.90
CA ALA A 87 -12.82 25.50 -0.63
C ALA A 87 -12.10 26.20 0.53
N ASP A 88 -10.76 26.22 0.53
CA ASP A 88 -9.99 26.91 1.57
C ASP A 88 -10.15 28.43 1.50
N ILE A 89 -10.23 29.02 0.30
CA ILE A 89 -10.56 30.44 0.13
C ILE A 89 -11.93 30.73 0.75
N ALA A 90 -12.96 29.92 0.46
CA ALA A 90 -14.27 30.11 1.09
C ALA A 90 -14.19 30.08 2.63
N ARG A 91 -13.45 29.12 3.21
CA ARG A 91 -13.24 29.03 4.66
C ARG A 91 -12.50 30.25 5.24
N LYS A 92 -11.48 30.77 4.54
CA LYS A 92 -10.73 31.96 4.96
C LYS A 92 -11.59 33.24 4.96
N HIS A 93 -12.70 33.25 4.21
CA HIS A 93 -13.73 34.29 4.26
C HIS A 93 -14.83 34.00 5.30
N GLY A 94 -14.63 33.01 6.18
CA GLY A 94 -15.61 32.63 7.21
C GLY A 94 -16.82 31.88 6.66
N LEU A 95 -16.78 31.41 5.40
CA LEU A 95 -17.89 30.68 4.77
C LEU A 95 -17.76 29.16 4.98
N ILE A 96 -18.89 28.48 4.95
CA ILE A 96 -19.00 27.03 5.09
C ILE A 96 -19.20 26.41 3.69
N PRO A 97 -18.15 25.81 3.08
CA PRO A 97 -18.31 25.08 1.82
C PRO A 97 -19.10 23.79 2.03
N VAL A 98 -20.19 23.63 1.28
CA VAL A 98 -21.09 22.46 1.34
C VAL A 98 -20.94 21.66 0.03
N PRO A 99 -20.38 20.44 0.07
CA PRO A 99 -20.16 19.64 -1.13
C PRO A 99 -21.47 19.06 -1.69
N LEU A 100 -21.65 19.15 -3.01
CA LEU A 100 -22.67 18.42 -3.75
C LEU A 100 -22.02 17.29 -4.55
N ASP A 101 -22.39 16.04 -4.25
CA ASP A 101 -21.90 14.86 -4.97
C ASP A 101 -22.27 14.93 -6.46
N LEU A 102 -21.51 14.22 -7.30
CA LEU A 102 -21.61 14.32 -8.75
C LEU A 102 -22.11 13.03 -9.38
N ASN A 103 -22.98 13.19 -10.38
CA ASN A 103 -23.26 12.13 -11.33
C ASN A 103 -22.02 11.88 -12.20
N LEU A 104 -21.42 10.70 -12.12
CA LEU A 104 -20.15 10.39 -12.81
C LEU A 104 -20.25 10.43 -14.34
N GLY A 105 -21.44 10.20 -14.89
CA GLY A 105 -21.70 10.26 -16.33
C GLY A 105 -21.83 11.69 -16.84
N LYS A 106 -22.50 12.57 -16.09
CA LYS A 106 -22.74 13.97 -16.48
C LYS A 106 -21.70 14.95 -15.92
N LEU A 107 -20.95 14.54 -14.89
CA LEU A 107 -20.07 15.38 -14.06
C LEU A 107 -20.77 16.62 -13.50
N ALA A 108 -22.05 16.47 -13.17
CA ALA A 108 -22.90 17.53 -12.63
C ALA A 108 -23.49 17.08 -11.28
N PRO A 109 -23.75 18.00 -10.35
CA PRO A 109 -24.57 17.70 -9.18
C PRO A 109 -25.99 17.27 -9.57
N GLU A 110 -26.65 16.50 -8.73
CA GLU A 110 -28.09 16.26 -8.91
C GLU A 110 -28.89 17.47 -8.40
N LEU A 111 -29.92 17.90 -9.14
CA LEU A 111 -30.73 19.07 -8.78
C LEU A 111 -31.44 18.90 -7.43
N SER A 112 -31.94 17.70 -7.16
CA SER A 112 -32.57 17.37 -5.88
C SER A 112 -31.60 17.49 -4.70
N ALA A 113 -30.32 17.15 -4.91
CA ALA A 113 -29.29 17.30 -3.89
C ALA A 113 -28.96 18.78 -3.63
N MET A 114 -28.96 19.62 -4.67
CA MET A 114 -28.84 21.08 -4.51
C MET A 114 -30.02 21.62 -3.69
N GLU A 115 -31.25 21.34 -4.10
CA GLU A 115 -32.46 21.85 -3.41
C GLU A 115 -32.49 21.45 -1.94
N ALA A 116 -32.16 20.18 -1.63
CA ALA A 116 -32.10 19.69 -0.26
C ALA A 116 -30.99 20.34 0.59
N ALA A 117 -29.92 20.82 -0.04
CA ALA A 117 -28.80 21.45 0.66
C ALA A 117 -28.99 22.95 0.91
N ILE A 118 -29.98 23.59 0.28
CA ILE A 118 -30.26 25.02 0.48
C ILE A 118 -30.86 25.25 1.87
N THR A 119 -30.29 26.19 2.60
CA THR A 119 -30.78 26.65 3.90
C THR A 119 -30.89 28.18 3.93
N PRO A 120 -31.49 28.79 4.97
CA PRO A 120 -31.50 30.25 5.13
C PRO A 120 -30.10 30.90 5.18
N ARG A 121 -29.04 30.12 5.42
CA ARG A 121 -27.64 30.58 5.41
C ARG A 121 -26.96 30.45 4.05
N THR A 122 -27.56 29.76 3.09
CA THR A 122 -26.97 29.58 1.76
C THR A 122 -26.95 30.90 1.01
N ARG A 123 -25.78 31.27 0.47
CA ARG A 123 -25.59 32.52 -0.28
C ARG A 123 -25.29 32.29 -1.75
N ALA A 124 -24.62 31.19 -2.08
CA ALA A 124 -24.25 30.88 -3.45
C ALA A 124 -24.03 29.39 -3.69
N ILE A 125 -23.97 29.04 -4.98
CA ILE A 125 -23.49 27.75 -5.48
C ILE A 125 -22.35 27.97 -6.49
N VAL A 126 -21.27 27.17 -6.35
CA VAL A 126 -20.16 27.10 -7.31
C VAL A 126 -20.24 25.79 -8.08
N ILE A 127 -20.57 25.86 -9.37
CA ILE A 127 -20.65 24.69 -10.24
C ILE A 127 -19.36 24.60 -11.06
N ALA A 128 -18.61 23.52 -10.84
CA ALA A 128 -17.37 23.26 -11.55
C ALA A 128 -17.61 22.44 -12.82
N HIS A 129 -17.14 22.98 -13.94
CA HIS A 129 -17.08 22.27 -15.22
C HIS A 129 -15.80 21.43 -15.28
N LEU A 130 -15.90 20.11 -15.12
CA LEU A 130 -14.76 19.23 -14.84
C LEU A 130 -14.26 18.44 -16.06
N PHE A 131 -12.95 18.22 -16.15
CA PHE A 131 -12.27 17.44 -17.19
C PHE A 131 -12.52 17.92 -18.64
N GLY A 132 -13.07 19.14 -18.77
CA GLY A 132 -13.51 19.70 -20.03
C GLY A 132 -14.95 19.39 -20.41
N SER A 133 -15.70 18.68 -19.56
CA SER A 133 -17.16 18.60 -19.62
C SER A 133 -17.80 19.96 -19.31
N ARG A 134 -19.06 20.15 -19.72
CA ARG A 134 -19.90 21.24 -19.24
C ARG A 134 -21.20 20.73 -18.65
N VAL A 135 -21.55 21.32 -17.51
CA VAL A 135 -22.83 21.16 -16.84
C VAL A 135 -23.88 22.02 -17.56
N GLU A 136 -25.10 21.48 -17.68
CA GLU A 136 -26.27 22.22 -18.14
C GLU A 136 -26.71 23.17 -17.01
N MET A 137 -26.59 24.48 -17.23
CA MET A 137 -26.64 25.47 -16.14
C MET A 137 -28.07 25.97 -15.86
N GLU A 138 -28.93 25.96 -16.87
CA GLU A 138 -30.30 26.50 -16.83
C GLU A 138 -31.11 25.96 -15.64
N PRO A 139 -31.10 24.64 -15.33
CA PRO A 139 -31.85 24.12 -14.19
C PRO A 139 -31.35 24.64 -12.84
N PHE A 140 -30.03 24.74 -12.64
CA PHE A 140 -29.44 25.24 -11.40
C PHE A 140 -29.72 26.73 -11.20
N ILE A 141 -29.70 27.50 -12.28
CA ILE A 141 -30.03 28.93 -12.26
C ILE A 141 -31.50 29.13 -11.88
N ALA A 142 -32.41 28.30 -12.41
CA ALA A 142 -33.82 28.36 -12.07
C ALA A 142 -34.04 28.11 -10.56
N VAL A 143 -33.40 27.09 -9.99
CA VAL A 143 -33.44 26.82 -8.54
C VAL A 143 -32.85 27.99 -7.75
N ALA A 144 -31.66 28.44 -8.11
CA ALA A 144 -30.97 29.52 -7.41
C ALA A 144 -31.79 30.82 -7.37
N LYS A 145 -32.44 31.18 -8.49
CA LYS A 145 -33.35 32.33 -8.57
C LYS A 145 -34.53 32.22 -7.60
N ARG A 146 -35.14 31.04 -7.47
CA ARG A 146 -36.26 30.82 -6.52
C ARG A 146 -35.84 31.00 -5.06
N HIS A 147 -34.58 30.70 -4.74
CA HIS A 147 -34.05 30.78 -3.38
C HIS A 147 -33.22 32.04 -3.10
N GLY A 148 -33.06 32.94 -4.08
CA GLY A 148 -32.30 34.18 -3.92
C GLY A 148 -30.80 33.97 -3.65
N ILE A 149 -30.20 32.90 -4.17
CA ILE A 149 -28.76 32.61 -4.03
C ILE A 149 -28.03 32.83 -5.36
N LEU A 150 -26.74 33.19 -5.29
CA LEU A 150 -25.93 33.45 -6.49
C LEU A 150 -25.43 32.16 -7.13
N VAL A 151 -25.21 32.19 -8.44
CA VAL A 151 -24.62 31.08 -9.21
C VAL A 151 -23.27 31.49 -9.80
N LEU A 152 -22.23 30.77 -9.40
CA LEU A 152 -20.89 30.92 -9.94
C LEU A 152 -20.52 29.69 -10.77
N GLU A 153 -20.00 29.93 -11.96
CA GLU A 153 -19.40 28.89 -12.80
C GLU A 153 -17.89 28.90 -12.63
N ASP A 154 -17.34 27.77 -12.18
CA ASP A 154 -15.92 27.48 -12.34
C ASP A 154 -15.69 26.85 -13.73
N CYS A 155 -15.35 27.73 -14.68
CA CYS A 155 -15.02 27.38 -16.06
C CYS A 155 -13.52 27.10 -16.26
N ALA A 156 -12.73 26.90 -15.20
CA ALA A 156 -11.27 26.74 -15.29
C ALA A 156 -10.82 25.58 -16.19
N GLN A 157 -11.69 24.60 -16.46
CA GLN A 157 -11.38 23.46 -17.33
C GLN A 157 -12.22 23.43 -18.62
N ALA A 158 -13.09 24.43 -18.83
CA ALA A 158 -14.15 24.40 -19.85
C ALA A 158 -14.01 25.43 -20.98
N PHE A 159 -12.91 26.18 -21.02
CA PHE A 159 -12.66 27.15 -22.09
C PHE A 159 -12.57 26.48 -23.47
N THR A 160 -13.27 27.04 -24.46
CA THR A 160 -13.34 26.53 -25.83
C THR A 160 -13.26 27.60 -26.91
N GLY A 161 -12.81 28.80 -26.56
CA GLY A 161 -12.95 29.99 -27.39
C GLY A 161 -13.93 31.00 -26.80
N VAL A 162 -13.94 32.20 -27.37
CA VAL A 162 -14.73 33.35 -26.90
C VAL A 162 -16.23 33.21 -27.22
N GLU A 163 -16.63 32.18 -27.96
CA GLU A 163 -18.02 31.84 -28.21
C GLU A 163 -18.75 31.33 -26.95
N TYR A 164 -18.01 30.91 -25.92
CA TYR A 164 -18.55 30.53 -24.63
C TYR A 164 -17.84 31.27 -23.49
N THR A 165 -18.51 32.28 -22.93
CA THR A 165 -18.01 33.13 -21.84
C THR A 165 -18.73 32.87 -20.51
N GLY A 166 -19.38 31.70 -20.41
CA GLY A 166 -20.25 31.31 -19.30
C GLY A 166 -21.72 31.51 -19.66
N HIS A 167 -22.62 30.89 -18.91
CA HIS A 167 -24.04 31.07 -19.11
C HIS A 167 -24.45 32.53 -18.77
N PRO A 168 -25.18 33.25 -19.63
CA PRO A 168 -25.42 34.70 -19.47
C PRO A 168 -26.05 35.13 -18.14
N GLU A 169 -26.85 34.24 -17.55
CA GLU A 169 -27.58 34.48 -16.30
C GLU A 169 -26.80 34.21 -15.01
N THR A 170 -25.61 33.60 -15.07
CA THR A 170 -24.78 33.35 -13.89
C THR A 170 -24.11 34.63 -13.42
N ASP A 171 -23.92 34.76 -12.10
CA ASP A 171 -23.42 35.97 -11.46
C ASP A 171 -21.92 36.16 -11.69
N ALA A 172 -21.17 35.06 -11.74
CA ALA A 172 -19.78 35.03 -12.13
C ALA A 172 -19.44 33.78 -12.95
N ALA A 173 -18.64 33.93 -14.00
CA ALA A 173 -18.04 32.80 -14.72
C ALA A 173 -16.52 32.99 -14.79
N MET A 174 -15.78 32.00 -14.27
CA MET A 174 -14.35 32.12 -13.99
C MET A 174 -13.52 31.24 -14.92
N PHE A 175 -12.72 31.84 -15.81
CA PHE A 175 -11.92 31.14 -16.80
C PHE A 175 -10.43 31.21 -16.46
N SER A 176 -9.76 30.05 -16.44
CA SER A 176 -8.32 29.96 -16.14
C SER A 176 -7.48 29.86 -17.41
N PHE A 177 -6.41 30.63 -17.46
CA PHE A 177 -5.38 30.56 -18.50
C PHE A 177 -4.01 30.13 -17.93
N GLY A 178 -4.02 29.49 -16.76
CA GLY A 178 -2.82 28.91 -16.15
C GLY A 178 -2.13 27.84 -17.01
N SER A 179 -0.93 27.45 -16.61
CA SER A 179 0.01 26.60 -17.39
C SER A 179 -0.62 25.37 -18.07
N ILE A 180 -1.43 24.60 -17.35
CA ILE A 180 -2.01 23.35 -17.86
C ILE A 180 -3.39 23.53 -18.51
N LYS A 181 -3.86 24.76 -18.75
CA LYS A 181 -5.22 25.02 -19.26
C LYS A 181 -5.29 25.03 -20.79
N THR A 182 -6.49 24.82 -21.32
CA THR A 182 -6.77 25.05 -22.76
C THR A 182 -6.47 26.51 -23.07
N ALA A 183 -5.78 26.81 -24.17
CA ALA A 183 -5.35 28.17 -24.54
C ALA A 183 -4.44 28.89 -23.52
N THR A 184 -3.63 28.17 -22.74
CA THR A 184 -2.78 28.74 -21.68
C THR A 184 -2.01 30.01 -22.07
N ALA A 185 -2.02 31.00 -21.18
CA ALA A 185 -1.14 32.16 -21.13
C ALA A 185 -0.10 32.02 -20.00
N LEU A 186 0.11 30.79 -19.51
CA LEU A 186 0.94 30.36 -18.37
C LEU A 186 0.44 30.81 -17.00
N ALA A 187 -0.24 31.95 -16.93
CA ALA A 187 -0.95 32.49 -15.77
C ALA A 187 -2.19 33.25 -16.23
N GLY A 188 -2.88 33.91 -15.30
CA GLY A 188 -4.01 34.77 -15.60
C GLY A 188 -5.35 34.04 -15.59
N ALA A 189 -6.40 34.81 -15.31
CA ALA A 189 -7.78 34.39 -15.37
C ALA A 189 -8.66 35.54 -15.84
N VAL A 190 -9.79 35.20 -16.45
CA VAL A 190 -10.82 36.14 -16.89
C VAL A 190 -12.11 35.81 -16.17
N ILE A 191 -12.67 36.80 -15.47
CA ILE A 191 -13.90 36.66 -14.68
C ILE A 191 -14.97 37.50 -15.36
N ARG A 192 -15.98 36.85 -15.96
CA ARG A 192 -17.18 37.53 -16.43
C ARG A 192 -18.13 37.69 -15.25
N LEU A 193 -18.67 38.89 -15.06
CA LEU A 193 -19.63 39.20 -14.00
C LEU A 193 -20.96 39.61 -14.62
N LYS A 194 -22.05 39.39 -13.88
CA LYS A 194 -23.39 39.90 -14.24
C LYS A 194 -23.57 41.33 -13.80
N ASP A 195 -23.13 41.65 -12.58
CA ASP A 195 -23.31 42.95 -11.94
C ASP A 195 -22.06 43.83 -12.08
N ALA A 196 -22.23 45.00 -12.70
CA ALA A 196 -21.17 46.00 -12.84
C ALA A 196 -20.74 46.62 -11.50
N HIS A 197 -21.63 46.67 -10.50
CA HIS A 197 -21.28 47.19 -9.18
C HIS A 197 -20.30 46.27 -8.45
N ILE A 198 -20.48 44.96 -8.57
CA ILE A 198 -19.53 43.96 -8.04
C ILE A 198 -18.18 44.06 -8.77
N LEU A 199 -18.18 44.31 -10.08
CA LEU A 199 -16.94 44.55 -10.84
C LEU A 199 -16.14 45.73 -10.25
N GLU A 200 -16.78 46.87 -10.01
CA GLU A 200 -16.07 48.04 -9.48
C GLU A 200 -15.53 47.80 -8.07
N LYS A 201 -16.26 47.09 -7.20
CA LYS A 201 -15.75 46.66 -5.89
C LYS A 201 -14.53 45.75 -6.02
N MET A 202 -14.62 44.72 -6.86
CA MET A 202 -13.50 43.80 -7.10
C MET A 202 -12.29 44.52 -7.68
N ARG A 203 -12.49 45.50 -8.57
CA ARG A 203 -11.42 46.31 -9.15
C ARG A 203 -10.74 47.19 -8.09
N ALA A 204 -11.51 47.87 -7.24
CA ALA A 204 -10.98 48.67 -6.14
C ALA A 204 -10.15 47.80 -5.18
N LEU A 205 -10.65 46.62 -4.82
CA LEU A 205 -9.94 45.66 -3.98
C LEU A 205 -8.66 45.12 -4.64
N GLN A 206 -8.69 44.86 -5.95
CA GLN A 206 -7.52 44.38 -6.68
C GLN A 206 -6.41 45.45 -6.77
N GLN A 207 -6.75 46.74 -6.76
CA GLN A 207 -5.77 47.84 -6.76
C GLN A 207 -4.87 47.85 -5.52
N GLU A 208 -5.32 47.26 -4.41
CA GLU A 208 -4.52 47.07 -3.18
C GLU A 208 -3.40 46.04 -3.36
N TYR A 209 -3.47 45.18 -4.38
CA TYR A 209 -2.52 44.08 -4.59
C TYR A 209 -1.30 44.54 -5.38
N ALA A 210 -0.14 43.94 -5.09
CA ALA A 210 1.07 44.22 -5.84
C ALA A 210 0.94 43.73 -7.30
N VAL A 211 1.40 44.52 -8.26
CA VAL A 211 1.46 44.10 -9.66
C VAL A 211 2.59 43.10 -9.84
N GLN A 212 2.31 41.97 -10.50
CA GLN A 212 3.33 41.00 -10.89
C GLN A 212 4.41 41.71 -11.72
N SER A 213 5.67 41.53 -11.34
CA SER A 213 6.79 42.10 -12.07
C SER A 213 6.99 41.41 -13.43
N ARG A 214 7.56 42.16 -14.37
CA ARG A 214 7.93 41.63 -15.69
C ARG A 214 8.97 40.51 -15.58
N ALA A 215 9.89 40.62 -14.63
CA ALA A 215 10.92 39.63 -14.37
C ALA A 215 10.32 38.31 -13.86
N GLU A 216 9.38 38.36 -12.91
CA GLU A 216 8.64 37.17 -12.46
C GLU A 216 7.91 36.47 -13.62
N TYR A 217 7.22 37.24 -14.46
CA TYR A 217 6.50 36.66 -15.61
C TYR A 217 7.45 36.11 -16.68
N PHE A 218 8.58 36.79 -16.95
CA PHE A 218 9.62 36.28 -17.85
C PHE A 218 10.23 34.98 -17.34
N HIS A 219 10.51 34.88 -16.03
CA HIS A 219 10.99 33.65 -15.41
C HIS A 219 9.97 32.51 -15.54
N LEU A 220 8.67 32.81 -15.40
CA LEU A 220 7.60 31.85 -15.65
C LEU A 220 7.61 31.35 -17.10
N ILE A 221 7.76 32.25 -18.09
CA ILE A 221 7.89 31.88 -19.51
C ILE A 221 9.10 30.97 -19.72
N PHE A 222 10.27 31.36 -19.19
CA PHE A 222 11.50 30.59 -19.31
C PHE A 222 11.36 29.18 -18.71
N THR A 223 10.79 29.07 -17.52
CA THR A 223 10.49 27.79 -16.88
C THR A 223 9.59 26.92 -17.77
N HIS A 224 8.57 27.52 -18.40
CA HIS A 224 7.66 26.79 -19.28
C HIS A 224 8.23 26.45 -20.66
N VAL A 225 9.26 27.16 -21.12
CA VAL A 225 10.09 26.71 -22.26
C VAL A 225 10.77 25.38 -21.91
N LEU A 226 11.36 25.28 -20.71
CA LEU A 226 11.96 24.02 -20.23
C LEU A 226 10.90 22.92 -20.08
N VAL A 227 9.77 23.20 -19.43
CA VAL A 227 8.66 22.23 -19.31
C VAL A 227 8.23 21.75 -20.69
N LYS A 228 8.06 22.67 -21.65
CA LYS A 228 7.65 22.30 -23.02
C LYS A 228 8.69 21.42 -23.71
N LEU A 229 10.00 21.70 -23.56
CA LEU A 229 11.07 20.84 -24.07
C LEU A 229 10.95 19.44 -23.48
N PHE A 230 10.75 19.34 -22.16
CA PHE A 230 10.54 18.07 -21.46
C PHE A 230 9.16 17.45 -21.71
N THR A 231 8.27 18.03 -22.52
CA THR A 231 7.06 17.34 -23.02
C THR A 231 7.22 16.70 -24.40
N ILE A 232 8.42 16.81 -25.01
CA ILE A 232 8.76 16.12 -26.26
C ILE A 232 8.99 14.64 -25.91
N PRO A 233 8.30 13.67 -26.55
CA PRO A 233 8.30 12.28 -26.08
C PRO A 233 9.67 11.63 -25.91
N LEU A 234 10.64 11.96 -26.77
CA LEU A 234 12.01 11.47 -26.66
C LEU A 234 12.74 12.07 -25.45
N LEU A 235 12.69 13.40 -25.29
CA LEU A 235 13.32 14.08 -24.16
C LEU A 235 12.65 13.71 -22.84
N TYR A 236 11.33 13.56 -22.84
CA TYR A 236 10.56 13.11 -21.67
C TYR A 236 10.93 11.68 -21.27
N GLY A 237 11.07 10.76 -22.24
CA GLY A 237 11.49 9.39 -21.97
C GLY A 237 12.94 9.28 -21.49
N LEU A 238 13.85 10.11 -22.03
CA LEU A 238 15.23 10.22 -21.53
C LEU A 238 15.26 10.77 -20.10
N PHE A 239 14.48 11.81 -19.82
CA PHE A 239 14.36 12.41 -18.49
C PHE A 239 13.77 11.43 -17.46
N TYR A 240 12.71 10.70 -17.83
CA TYR A 240 12.13 9.63 -17.02
C TYR A 240 13.18 8.57 -16.67
N ARG A 241 13.93 8.09 -17.66
CA ARG A 241 14.99 7.10 -17.45
C ARG A 241 16.12 7.62 -16.58
N ALA A 242 16.48 8.89 -16.70
CA ALA A 242 17.44 9.52 -15.79
C ALA A 242 16.90 9.53 -14.34
N CYS A 243 15.63 9.88 -14.13
CA CYS A 243 15.01 9.83 -12.80
C CYS A 243 15.04 8.40 -12.21
N VAL A 244 14.69 7.39 -13.01
CA VAL A 244 14.77 5.98 -12.61
C VAL A 244 16.21 5.57 -12.29
N TRP A 245 17.18 5.98 -13.11
CA TRP A 245 18.61 5.68 -12.91
C TRP A 245 19.17 6.28 -11.62
N PHE A 246 18.72 7.47 -11.24
CA PHE A 246 19.12 8.15 -10.01
C PHE A 246 18.19 7.87 -8.82
N GLU A 247 17.28 6.90 -8.94
CA GLU A 247 16.30 6.52 -7.90
C GLU A 247 15.48 7.72 -7.37
N LYS A 248 15.17 8.69 -8.25
CA LYS A 248 14.33 9.85 -7.93
C LYS A 248 12.87 9.56 -8.27
N ASP A 249 11.95 9.96 -7.40
CA ASP A 249 10.52 9.90 -7.67
C ASP A 249 10.15 10.86 -8.81
N PHE A 250 9.80 10.26 -9.95
CA PHE A 250 9.50 10.98 -11.19
C PHE A 250 8.31 11.94 -11.05
N ASP A 251 7.27 11.56 -10.32
CA ASP A 251 6.08 12.39 -10.16
C ASP A 251 6.34 13.56 -9.21
N GLN A 252 7.13 13.35 -8.14
CA GLN A 252 7.58 14.43 -7.28
C GLN A 252 8.44 15.46 -8.04
N VAL A 253 9.37 14.99 -8.88
CA VAL A 253 10.21 15.88 -9.69
C VAL A 253 9.38 16.67 -10.70
N ILE A 254 8.42 16.02 -11.37
CA ILE A 254 7.51 16.71 -12.29
C ILE A 254 6.65 17.75 -11.56
N ASN A 255 6.12 17.41 -10.39
CA ASN A 255 5.27 18.31 -9.62
C ASN A 255 6.05 19.53 -9.12
N ALA A 256 7.29 19.33 -8.64
CA ALA A 256 8.19 20.42 -8.27
C ALA A 256 8.49 21.35 -9.44
N VAL A 257 8.80 20.81 -10.63
CA VAL A 257 9.04 21.61 -11.85
C VAL A 257 7.79 22.37 -12.32
N ARG A 258 6.60 21.87 -11.99
CA ARG A 258 5.31 22.51 -12.33
C ARG A 258 4.83 23.52 -11.29
N ASN A 259 5.58 23.75 -10.19
CA ASN A 259 5.16 24.59 -9.06
C ASN A 259 3.76 24.24 -8.53
N LEU A 260 3.46 22.93 -8.42
CA LEU A 260 2.27 22.50 -7.69
C LEU A 260 2.62 22.37 -6.20
N PRO A 261 1.86 22.97 -5.28
CA PRO A 261 2.11 22.82 -3.84
C PRO A 261 1.98 21.34 -3.41
N PRO A 262 2.69 20.91 -2.34
CA PRO A 262 2.49 19.59 -1.73
C PRO A 262 1.03 19.40 -1.28
N GLU A 263 0.53 18.16 -1.29
CA GLU A 263 -0.88 17.86 -0.96
C GLU A 263 -1.30 18.30 0.46
N ASP A 264 -0.34 18.48 1.38
CA ASP A 264 -0.57 18.76 2.80
C ASP A 264 -0.34 20.23 3.22
N GLU A 265 0.13 21.12 2.33
CA GLU A 265 0.43 22.52 2.68
C GLU A 265 -0.71 23.47 2.26
N GLU A 266 -1.15 24.35 3.16
CA GLU A 266 -2.13 25.39 2.85
C GLU A 266 -1.49 26.51 1.99
N GLU A 267 -2.13 26.85 0.86
CA GLU A 267 -1.65 27.96 0.02
C GLU A 267 -1.86 29.30 0.75
N ASP A 268 -0.76 30.05 0.92
CA ASP A 268 -0.80 31.41 1.43
C ASP A 268 -1.53 32.32 0.41
N LEU A 269 -2.58 33.01 0.85
CA LEU A 269 -3.34 33.93 0.00
C LEU A 269 -2.45 35.05 -0.57
N ALA A 270 -1.37 35.41 0.12
CA ALA A 270 -0.39 36.39 -0.37
C ALA A 270 0.22 36.01 -1.73
N LEU A 271 0.32 34.71 -2.04
CA LEU A 271 0.87 34.22 -3.30
C LEU A 271 -0.04 34.48 -4.51
N ILE A 272 -1.37 34.49 -4.29
CA ILE A 272 -2.36 34.70 -5.36
C ILE A 272 -2.89 36.14 -5.41
N ARG A 273 -2.74 36.93 -4.34
CA ARG A 273 -3.13 38.34 -4.25
C ARG A 273 -2.15 39.25 -4.99
N LYS A 274 -2.10 39.09 -6.31
CA LYS A 274 -1.30 39.88 -7.24
C LYS A 274 -2.18 40.39 -8.38
N GLN A 275 -1.79 41.50 -8.98
CA GLN A 275 -2.36 41.95 -10.26
C GLN A 275 -1.57 41.35 -11.43
N PRO A 276 -2.21 41.03 -12.56
CA PRO A 276 -1.51 40.53 -13.74
C PRO A 276 -0.57 41.58 -14.33
N ALA A 277 0.61 41.16 -14.78
CA ALA A 277 1.55 42.06 -15.46
C ALA A 277 1.06 42.42 -16.88
N ALA A 278 1.42 43.60 -17.39
CA ALA A 278 1.10 43.99 -18.76
C ALA A 278 1.55 42.97 -19.86
N PRO A 279 2.75 42.33 -19.80
CA PRO A 279 3.10 41.27 -20.74
C PRO A 279 2.19 40.04 -20.65
N LEU A 280 1.68 39.68 -19.46
CA LEU A 280 0.71 38.61 -19.29
C LEU A 280 -0.61 38.95 -19.99
N LEU A 281 -1.11 40.18 -19.82
CA LEU A 281 -2.34 40.65 -20.49
C LEU A 281 -2.19 40.64 -22.01
N ALA A 282 -1.08 41.15 -22.53
CA ALA A 282 -0.80 41.15 -23.97
C ALA A 282 -0.70 39.72 -24.53
N PHE A 283 -0.12 38.78 -23.76
CA PHE A 283 -0.06 37.39 -24.17
C PHE A 283 -1.43 36.71 -24.12
N LEU A 284 -2.19 36.93 -23.06
CA LEU A 284 -3.57 36.45 -22.92
C LEU A 284 -4.44 36.92 -24.09
N LEU A 285 -4.40 38.22 -24.44
CA LEU A 285 -5.11 38.77 -25.61
C LEU A 285 -4.75 38.01 -26.89
N ARG A 286 -3.45 37.78 -27.11
CA ARG A 286 -2.99 36.99 -28.26
C ARG A 286 -3.55 35.56 -28.22
N ARG A 287 -3.61 34.91 -27.06
CA ARG A 287 -4.18 33.55 -26.93
C ARG A 287 -5.66 33.51 -27.28
N LEU A 288 -6.42 34.53 -26.87
CA LEU A 288 -7.84 34.67 -27.23
C LEU A 288 -8.02 34.86 -28.75
N GLN A 289 -7.28 35.79 -29.35
CA GLN A 289 -7.39 36.11 -30.79
C GLN A 289 -6.90 35.00 -31.71
N THR A 290 -5.96 34.17 -31.25
CA THR A 290 -5.35 33.10 -32.05
C THR A 290 -5.77 31.70 -31.61
N PHE A 291 -6.89 31.62 -30.87
CA PHE A 291 -7.40 30.34 -30.36
C PHE A 291 -7.69 29.35 -31.49
N ASN A 292 -7.19 28.13 -31.36
CA ASN A 292 -7.32 27.11 -32.41
C ASN A 292 -8.56 26.24 -32.19
N THR A 293 -9.70 26.69 -32.71
CA THR A 293 -10.98 25.98 -32.65
C THR A 293 -10.94 24.63 -33.38
N GLN A 294 -10.15 24.50 -34.45
CA GLN A 294 -10.00 23.24 -35.17
C GLN A 294 -9.31 22.16 -34.33
N ARG A 295 -8.20 22.50 -33.65
CA ARG A 295 -7.52 21.57 -32.72
C ARG A 295 -8.45 21.11 -31.60
N LEU A 296 -9.31 22.00 -31.10
CA LEU A 296 -10.31 21.63 -30.09
C LEU A 296 -11.30 20.61 -30.64
N ARG A 297 -11.80 20.77 -31.87
CA ARG A 297 -12.69 19.80 -32.54
C ARG A 297 -12.00 18.44 -32.68
N GLU A 298 -10.74 18.41 -33.10
CA GLU A 298 -9.94 17.18 -33.19
C GLU A 298 -9.77 16.48 -31.84
N ARG A 299 -9.50 17.23 -30.77
CA ARG A 299 -9.41 16.69 -29.39
C ARG A 299 -10.72 16.06 -28.95
N ARG A 300 -11.85 16.71 -29.27
CA ARG A 300 -13.20 16.22 -28.96
C ARG A 300 -13.50 14.90 -29.65
N GLU A 301 -13.26 14.86 -30.95
CA GLU A 301 -13.55 13.69 -31.76
C GLU A 301 -12.69 12.50 -31.34
N LEU A 302 -11.38 12.74 -31.15
CA LEU A 302 -10.47 11.73 -30.60
C LEU A 302 -10.93 11.21 -29.24
N GLY A 303 -11.30 12.10 -28.32
CA GLY A 303 -11.75 11.70 -26.99
C GLY A 303 -13.02 10.84 -27.03
N LYS A 304 -14.00 11.19 -27.86
CA LYS A 304 -15.22 10.40 -28.04
C LYS A 304 -14.92 9.01 -28.59
N GLN A 305 -14.15 8.94 -29.68
CA GLN A 305 -13.76 7.68 -30.32
C GLN A 305 -12.97 6.79 -29.35
N PHE A 306 -12.03 7.36 -28.61
CA PHE A 306 -11.22 6.61 -27.65
C PHE A 306 -12.04 6.10 -26.48
N ALA A 307 -12.98 6.91 -25.96
CA ALA A 307 -13.87 6.52 -24.86
C ALA A 307 -14.78 5.33 -25.24
N GLN A 308 -15.28 5.31 -26.48
CA GLN A 308 -16.09 4.19 -27.00
C GLN A 308 -15.28 2.91 -27.18
N ALA A 309 -13.97 3.02 -27.36
CA ALA A 309 -13.06 1.90 -27.61
C ALA A 309 -12.24 1.50 -26.37
N LEU A 310 -12.65 1.93 -25.16
CA LEU A 310 -12.03 1.48 -23.92
C LEU A 310 -12.30 -0.01 -23.67
N PRO A 311 -11.37 -0.75 -23.04
CA PRO A 311 -11.62 -2.12 -22.60
C PRO A 311 -12.84 -2.25 -21.69
N ALA A 312 -13.52 -3.40 -21.75
CA ALA A 312 -14.63 -3.69 -20.86
C ALA A 312 -14.21 -3.57 -19.38
N GLY A 313 -15.06 -2.94 -18.56
CA GLY A 313 -14.77 -2.66 -17.14
C GLY A 313 -14.05 -1.33 -16.89
N MET A 314 -13.61 -0.61 -17.92
CA MET A 314 -13.10 0.76 -17.79
C MET A 314 -14.18 1.76 -18.20
N THR A 315 -14.35 2.83 -17.41
CA THR A 315 -15.34 3.88 -17.69
C THR A 315 -14.66 5.24 -17.78
N CYS A 316 -14.89 5.96 -18.87
CA CYS A 316 -14.50 7.37 -18.98
C CYS A 316 -15.55 8.26 -18.31
N LEU A 317 -15.13 9.17 -17.44
CA LEU A 317 -16.03 10.10 -16.76
C LEU A 317 -16.57 11.16 -17.73
N GLY A 318 -17.79 11.66 -17.48
CA GLY A 318 -18.35 12.78 -18.23
C GLY A 318 -18.86 12.43 -19.64
N THR A 319 -18.92 11.15 -20.01
CA THR A 319 -19.33 10.70 -21.35
C THR A 319 -20.79 11.00 -21.69
N ALA A 320 -21.65 11.20 -20.67
CA ALA A 320 -23.04 11.59 -20.82
C ALA A 320 -23.27 13.11 -20.66
N ALA A 321 -22.22 13.91 -20.47
CA ALA A 321 -22.34 15.36 -20.41
C ALA A 321 -22.75 15.93 -21.80
N PRO A 322 -23.61 16.98 -21.85
CA PRO A 322 -24.05 17.59 -23.12
C PRO A 322 -22.88 18.05 -24.01
N PHE A 323 -21.78 18.47 -23.36
CA PHE A 323 -20.56 18.85 -24.02
C PHE A 323 -19.35 18.31 -23.27
N HIS A 324 -18.38 17.75 -24.00
CA HIS A 324 -17.10 17.33 -23.46
C HIS A 324 -15.96 17.69 -24.40
N SER A 325 -14.95 18.41 -23.90
CA SER A 325 -13.74 18.81 -24.63
C SER A 325 -12.54 17.91 -24.42
N PHE A 326 -12.59 17.02 -23.40
CA PHE A 326 -11.49 16.15 -22.98
C PHE A 326 -10.22 16.94 -22.72
N TRP A 327 -10.31 17.96 -21.84
CA TRP A 327 -9.17 18.75 -21.41
C TRP A 327 -8.07 17.87 -20.79
N VAL A 328 -8.52 16.85 -20.05
CA VAL A 328 -7.78 15.63 -19.71
C VAL A 328 -8.68 14.44 -20.04
N PHE A 329 -8.12 13.23 -20.05
CA PHE A 329 -8.88 12.01 -20.34
C PHE A 329 -9.01 11.14 -19.08
N PRO A 330 -10.10 11.29 -18.31
CA PRO A 330 -10.31 10.62 -17.02
C PRO A 330 -10.94 9.23 -17.17
N VAL A 331 -10.22 8.17 -16.79
CA VAL A 331 -10.74 6.79 -16.81
C VAL A 331 -10.73 6.21 -15.41
N LEU A 332 -11.78 5.46 -15.05
CA LEU A 332 -11.87 4.69 -13.83
C LEU A 332 -11.25 3.30 -14.03
N VAL A 333 -10.29 2.94 -13.17
CA VAL A 333 -9.64 1.63 -13.08
C VAL A 333 -9.45 1.25 -11.60
N GLU A 334 -9.50 -0.05 -11.27
CA GLU A 334 -9.43 -0.50 -9.86
C GLU A 334 -8.06 -0.26 -9.19
N ALA A 335 -6.97 -0.16 -9.97
CA ALA A 335 -5.60 0.02 -9.46
C ALA A 335 -4.81 1.06 -10.28
N PRO A 336 -5.17 2.35 -10.19
CA PRO A 336 -4.70 3.35 -11.14
C PRO A 336 -3.20 3.63 -11.05
N GLU A 337 -2.55 3.50 -9.89
CA GLU A 337 -1.09 3.65 -9.75
C GLU A 337 -0.32 2.56 -10.51
N ARG A 338 -0.81 1.31 -10.47
CA ARG A 338 -0.23 0.20 -11.26
C ARG A 338 -0.37 0.48 -12.75
N PHE A 339 -1.58 0.85 -13.19
CA PHE A 339 -1.82 1.18 -14.59
C PHE A 339 -0.87 2.28 -15.05
N ALA A 340 -0.67 3.33 -14.24
CA ALA A 340 0.28 4.39 -14.54
C ALA A 340 1.72 3.87 -14.69
N ALA A 341 2.19 3.03 -13.77
CA ALA A 341 3.54 2.46 -13.81
C ALA A 341 3.75 1.54 -15.02
N GLU A 342 2.79 0.66 -15.31
CA GLU A 342 2.91 -0.31 -16.41
C GLU A 342 2.77 0.36 -17.79
N LEU A 343 1.87 1.34 -17.94
CA LEU A 343 1.75 2.10 -19.19
C LEU A 343 3.06 2.79 -19.59
N ARG A 344 3.90 3.20 -18.61
CA ARG A 344 5.23 3.78 -18.90
C ARG A 344 6.15 2.78 -19.60
N ALA A 345 6.04 1.49 -19.30
CA ALA A 345 6.78 0.43 -20.01
C ALA A 345 6.33 0.30 -21.48
N TYR A 346 5.07 0.63 -21.77
CA TYR A 346 4.52 0.69 -23.13
C TYR A 346 4.82 2.01 -23.87
N GLY A 347 5.46 2.97 -23.18
CA GLY A 347 5.82 4.28 -23.72
C GLY A 347 4.74 5.35 -23.53
N PHE A 348 3.82 5.17 -22.58
CA PHE A 348 2.75 6.13 -22.28
C PHE A 348 2.80 6.52 -20.80
N ASP A 349 2.89 7.80 -20.50
CA ASP A 349 2.78 8.26 -19.13
C ASP A 349 1.31 8.51 -18.76
N ALA A 350 0.93 8.05 -17.58
CA ALA A 350 -0.37 8.29 -16.96
C ALA A 350 -0.16 8.62 -15.48
N THR A 351 -1.20 9.14 -14.81
CA THR A 351 -1.09 9.54 -13.40
C THR A 351 -2.45 9.52 -12.71
N THR A 352 -2.42 9.42 -11.38
CA THR A 352 -3.55 9.66 -10.47
C THR A 352 -3.63 11.11 -10.02
N ALA A 353 -2.50 11.85 -10.04
CA ALA A 353 -2.35 13.19 -9.46
C ALA A 353 -2.48 14.34 -10.48
N GLY A 354 -3.17 14.14 -11.60
CA GLY A 354 -3.02 14.96 -12.81
C GLY A 354 -3.50 16.42 -12.74
N SER A 355 -4.19 16.85 -11.66
CA SER A 355 -4.87 18.16 -11.65
C SER A 355 -5.05 18.86 -10.28
N ALA A 356 -4.39 18.41 -9.20
CA ALA A 356 -4.57 18.94 -7.84
C ALA A 356 -6.04 18.94 -7.35
N LEU A 357 -6.89 18.10 -7.94
CA LEU A 357 -8.29 17.99 -7.57
C LEU A 357 -8.46 17.18 -6.30
N SER A 358 -9.27 17.69 -5.39
CA SER A 358 -9.64 17.07 -4.13
C SER A 358 -11.16 17.01 -4.00
N VAL A 359 -11.63 16.07 -3.18
CA VAL A 359 -13.05 15.99 -2.84
C VAL A 359 -13.30 16.80 -1.56
N ILE A 360 -14.16 17.81 -1.64
CA ILE A 360 -14.54 18.62 -0.49
C ILE A 360 -15.20 17.73 0.58
N ALA A 361 -14.68 17.78 1.81
CA ALA A 361 -15.30 17.13 2.96
C ALA A 361 -16.54 17.92 3.44
N PRO A 362 -17.62 17.23 3.89
CA PRO A 362 -18.76 17.92 4.47
C PRO A 362 -18.36 18.66 5.75
N PRO A 363 -19.03 19.77 6.08
CA PRO A 363 -18.73 20.51 7.31
C PRO A 363 -19.02 19.66 8.56
N PRO A 364 -18.32 19.90 9.68
CA PRO A 364 -18.54 19.19 10.94
C PRO A 364 -20.00 19.30 11.40
N GLY A 365 -20.55 18.23 11.98
CA GLY A 365 -21.93 18.21 12.51
C GLY A 365 -22.97 17.45 11.67
N GLY A 366 -22.56 16.76 10.60
CA GLY A 366 -23.36 15.70 9.96
C GLY A 366 -24.62 16.13 9.18
N LYS A 367 -24.87 17.44 9.05
CA LYS A 367 -26.08 17.97 8.41
C LYS A 367 -26.15 17.73 6.89
N PHE A 368 -25.01 17.58 6.22
CA PHE A 368 -24.92 17.41 4.77
C PHE A 368 -24.30 16.06 4.41
N PRO A 369 -24.82 15.35 3.39
CA PRO A 369 -24.31 14.05 2.99
C PRO A 369 -22.87 14.16 2.47
N ALA A 370 -22.08 13.11 2.72
CA ALA A 370 -20.75 13.00 2.12
C ALA A 370 -20.86 12.62 0.63
N PRO A 371 -19.95 13.12 -0.23
CA PRO A 371 -19.94 12.78 -1.66
C PRO A 371 -19.33 11.38 -1.90
N GLU A 372 -20.07 10.33 -1.55
CA GLU A 372 -19.56 8.95 -1.56
C GLU A 372 -19.26 8.43 -2.97
N ASN A 373 -20.11 8.72 -3.95
CA ASN A 373 -19.93 8.24 -5.33
C ASN A 373 -18.66 8.81 -5.93
N LEU A 374 -18.47 10.12 -5.77
CA LEU A 374 -17.27 10.79 -6.22
C LEU A 374 -16.03 10.36 -5.46
N ARG A 375 -16.08 10.13 -4.14
CA ARG A 375 -14.92 9.62 -3.38
C ARG A 375 -14.48 8.24 -3.88
N ALA A 376 -15.43 7.34 -4.13
CA ALA A 376 -15.13 6.02 -4.68
C ALA A 376 -14.52 6.10 -6.08
N ALA A 377 -15.05 6.98 -6.95
CA ALA A 377 -14.54 7.20 -8.29
C ALA A 377 -13.17 7.89 -8.31
N HIS A 378 -12.95 8.88 -7.45
CA HIS A 378 -11.69 9.64 -7.37
C HIS A 378 -10.51 8.74 -6.99
N ARG A 379 -10.70 7.76 -6.10
CA ARG A 379 -9.69 6.73 -5.77
C ARG A 379 -9.32 5.80 -6.93
N LYS A 380 -10.16 5.73 -7.96
CA LYS A 380 -10.00 4.87 -9.15
C LYS A 380 -9.53 5.65 -10.38
N LEU A 381 -9.27 6.95 -10.23
CA LEU A 381 -9.09 7.84 -11.36
C LEU A 381 -7.68 7.77 -11.95
N LEU A 382 -7.62 7.55 -13.27
CA LEU A 382 -6.39 7.54 -14.06
C LEU A 382 -6.51 8.50 -15.24
N TYR A 383 -5.54 9.39 -15.41
CA TYR A 383 -5.48 10.30 -16.56
C TYR A 383 -4.60 9.73 -17.67
N LEU A 384 -5.18 9.54 -18.85
CA LEU A 384 -4.49 8.97 -20.02
C LEU A 384 -4.01 10.05 -21.00
N PRO A 385 -2.90 9.80 -21.74
CA PRO A 385 -2.39 10.71 -22.76
C PRO A 385 -3.22 10.60 -24.05
N VAL A 386 -4.44 11.14 -24.03
CA VAL A 386 -5.35 11.16 -25.19
C VAL A 386 -5.56 12.60 -25.64
N TYR A 387 -4.76 13.04 -26.62
CA TYR A 387 -4.81 14.38 -27.20
C TYR A 387 -4.27 14.37 -28.65
N PRO A 388 -4.58 15.39 -29.48
CA PRO A 388 -4.34 15.36 -30.93
C PRO A 388 -2.89 15.05 -31.33
N GLU A 389 -1.91 15.56 -30.59
CA GLU A 389 -0.47 15.39 -30.87
C GLU A 389 0.04 13.96 -30.62
N VAL A 390 -0.72 13.08 -29.96
CA VAL A 390 -0.37 11.65 -29.92
C VAL A 390 -0.60 11.07 -31.32
N PRO A 391 0.44 10.54 -31.99
CA PRO A 391 0.34 10.10 -33.38
C PRO A 391 -0.73 9.01 -33.56
N PRO A 392 -1.45 8.97 -34.69
CA PRO A 392 -2.46 7.94 -34.95
C PRO A 392 -1.99 6.50 -34.72
N ARG A 393 -0.72 6.19 -35.03
CA ARG A 393 -0.11 4.86 -34.81
C ARG A 393 0.10 4.50 -33.33
N ALA A 394 0.20 5.49 -32.44
CA ALA A 394 0.39 5.27 -31.01
C ALA A 394 -0.94 5.06 -30.26
N ARG A 395 -2.07 5.51 -30.82
CA ARG A 395 -3.38 5.43 -30.15
C ARG A 395 -3.88 3.97 -30.01
N PRO A 396 -3.85 3.12 -31.06
CA PRO A 396 -4.17 1.70 -30.89
C PRO A 396 -3.20 0.98 -29.96
N ARG A 397 -1.92 1.36 -29.93
CA ARG A 397 -0.93 0.80 -28.99
C ARG A 397 -1.31 1.09 -27.53
N LEU A 398 -1.79 2.30 -27.24
CA LEU A 398 -2.29 2.63 -25.91
C LEU A 398 -3.50 1.76 -25.54
N GLN A 399 -4.43 1.55 -26.47
CA GLN A 399 -5.60 0.68 -26.24
C GLN A 399 -5.19 -0.79 -26.01
N CYS A 400 -4.29 -1.32 -26.83
CA CYS A 400 -3.75 -2.68 -26.64
C CYS A 400 -3.04 -2.79 -25.29
N ALA A 401 -2.23 -1.81 -24.90
CA ALA A 401 -1.56 -1.79 -23.59
C ALA A 401 -2.57 -1.83 -22.44
N LEU A 402 -3.64 -1.02 -22.50
CA LEU A 402 -4.71 -1.04 -21.50
C LEU A 402 -5.40 -2.41 -21.44
N HIS A 403 -5.67 -3.03 -22.60
CA HIS A 403 -6.27 -4.36 -22.67
C HIS A 403 -5.34 -5.44 -22.11
N GLU A 404 -4.04 -5.40 -22.43
CA GLU A 404 -3.02 -6.33 -21.91
C GLU A 404 -2.86 -6.18 -20.40
N ILE A 405 -2.67 -4.96 -19.88
CA ILE A 405 -2.53 -4.69 -18.43
C ILE A 405 -3.76 -5.16 -17.65
N GLN A 406 -4.96 -4.97 -18.22
CA GLN A 406 -6.23 -5.42 -17.66
C GLN A 406 -6.37 -6.95 -17.71
N ARG A 407 -6.05 -7.57 -18.85
CA ARG A 407 -6.13 -9.03 -19.04
C ARG A 407 -5.11 -9.78 -18.19
N GLU A 408 -3.91 -9.22 -18.08
CA GLU A 408 -2.83 -9.84 -17.33
C GLU A 408 -3.09 -9.83 -15.83
N ALA A 409 -3.91 -8.90 -15.30
CA ALA A 409 -4.21 -8.61 -13.87
C ALA A 409 -3.70 -9.65 -12.83
N PRO A 410 -2.36 -9.75 -12.65
CA PRO A 410 -1.72 -10.79 -11.86
C PRO A 410 -1.34 -10.28 -10.46
N HIS A 411 -1.64 -9.02 -10.15
CA HIS A 411 -1.29 -8.31 -8.92
C HIS A 411 -2.29 -8.56 -7.77
N LEU A 412 -3.45 -9.10 -8.08
CA LEU A 412 -4.33 -9.73 -7.09
C LEU A 412 -4.02 -11.23 -6.95
N ARG A 413 -3.26 -11.81 -7.89
CA ARG A 413 -2.69 -13.14 -7.71
C ARG A 413 -1.51 -13.03 -6.74
N VAL A 414 -1.80 -13.12 -5.46
CA VAL A 414 -0.75 -13.25 -4.45
C VAL A 414 -0.25 -14.68 -4.44
N ILE A 415 1.04 -14.82 -4.22
CA ILE A 415 1.72 -16.09 -4.09
C ILE A 415 2.50 -16.04 -2.78
N ASP A 416 2.50 -17.13 -2.03
CA ASP A 416 3.27 -17.17 -0.78
C ASP A 416 4.76 -17.06 -1.10
N ALA A 417 5.57 -16.74 -0.09
CA ALA A 417 7.01 -16.53 -0.26
C ALA A 417 7.73 -17.76 -0.85
N ARG A 418 7.11 -18.94 -0.82
CA ARG A 418 7.67 -20.20 -1.32
C ARG A 418 7.04 -20.69 -2.62
N ARG A 419 6.08 -19.95 -3.17
CA ARG A 419 5.42 -20.29 -4.45
C ARG A 419 4.71 -21.64 -4.42
N VAL A 420 4.23 -22.02 -3.24
CA VAL A 420 3.50 -23.26 -2.99
C VAL A 420 2.01 -23.06 -3.24
N TYR A 421 1.48 -21.93 -2.81
CA TYR A 421 0.08 -21.55 -2.92
C TYR A 421 -0.06 -20.14 -3.50
N SER A 422 -1.05 -19.98 -4.36
CA SER A 422 -1.45 -18.67 -4.89
C SER A 422 -2.96 -18.51 -4.78
N ALA A 423 -3.42 -17.29 -4.50
CA ALA A 423 -4.83 -16.94 -4.52
C ALA A 423 -5.05 -15.66 -5.31
N GLN A 424 -6.23 -15.52 -5.90
CA GLN A 424 -6.70 -14.30 -6.54
C GLN A 424 -7.53 -13.49 -5.54
N LEU A 425 -6.96 -12.42 -5.01
CA LEU A 425 -7.62 -11.50 -4.08
C LEU A 425 -8.61 -10.57 -4.79
N ARG A 426 -9.42 -9.86 -3.98
CA ARG A 426 -10.29 -8.78 -4.46
C ARG A 426 -9.58 -7.44 -4.47
N THR A 427 -8.96 -7.08 -3.35
CA THR A 427 -8.14 -5.88 -3.16
C THR A 427 -7.04 -6.17 -2.13
N ILE A 428 -5.96 -5.37 -2.15
CA ILE A 428 -4.91 -5.39 -1.12
C ILE A 428 -4.81 -3.97 -0.54
N HIS A 429 -4.89 -3.84 0.78
CA HIS A 429 -4.72 -2.59 1.50
C HIS A 429 -3.50 -2.66 2.40
N SER A 430 -2.73 -1.57 2.51
CA SER A 430 -1.55 -1.48 3.39
C SER A 430 -1.73 -0.37 4.43
N PRO A 431 -2.62 -0.56 5.42
CA PRO A 431 -2.97 0.46 6.39
C PRO A 431 -1.77 0.87 7.26
N ARG A 432 -1.82 2.11 7.77
CA ARG A 432 -0.81 2.69 8.67
C ARG A 432 -1.37 3.08 10.03
N THR A 433 -2.70 3.17 10.15
CA THR A 433 -3.38 3.54 11.40
C THR A 433 -4.49 2.53 11.76
N VAL A 434 -4.91 2.54 13.03
CA VAL A 434 -6.06 1.76 13.49
C VAL A 434 -7.35 2.21 12.79
N SER A 435 -7.47 3.51 12.49
CA SER A 435 -8.61 4.06 11.75
C SER A 435 -8.69 3.47 10.33
N ASP A 436 -7.57 3.39 9.61
CA ASP A 436 -7.53 2.77 8.27
C ASP A 436 -8.04 1.33 8.33
N ILE A 437 -7.56 0.55 9.31
CA ILE A 437 -7.95 -0.86 9.50
C ILE A 437 -9.46 -0.97 9.76
N ARG A 438 -10.01 -0.10 10.61
CA ARG A 438 -11.45 -0.08 10.93
C ARG A 438 -12.29 0.32 9.71
N GLU A 439 -11.86 1.31 8.94
CA GLU A 439 -12.57 1.72 7.72
C GLU A 439 -12.63 0.59 6.69
N ILE A 440 -11.52 -0.15 6.52
CA ILE A 440 -11.47 -1.31 5.61
C ILE A 440 -12.42 -2.42 6.10
N LEU A 441 -12.45 -2.70 7.41
CA LEU A 441 -13.39 -3.67 7.98
C LEU A 441 -14.86 -3.26 7.75
N LEU A 442 -15.21 -2.00 8.01
CA LEU A 442 -16.56 -1.48 7.80
C LEU A 442 -16.96 -1.50 6.32
N GLN A 443 -16.02 -1.23 5.42
CA GLN A 443 -16.27 -1.36 3.98
C GLN A 443 -16.51 -2.81 3.58
N ALA A 444 -15.66 -3.73 4.05
CA ALA A 444 -15.81 -5.15 3.78
C ALA A 444 -17.17 -5.68 4.30
N HIS A 445 -17.60 -5.23 5.49
CA HIS A 445 -18.92 -5.55 6.04
C HIS A 445 -20.06 -5.09 5.12
N ARG A 446 -20.04 -3.81 4.69
CA ARG A 446 -21.02 -3.25 3.74
C ARG A 446 -21.07 -4.00 2.41
N GLU A 447 -19.92 -4.49 1.93
CA GLU A 447 -19.82 -5.22 0.66
C GLU A 447 -19.99 -6.74 0.80
N ASN A 448 -20.25 -7.24 2.01
CA ASN A 448 -20.29 -8.66 2.35
C ASN A 448 -19.05 -9.45 1.86
N ARG A 449 -17.85 -8.89 2.09
CA ARG A 449 -16.56 -9.50 1.70
C ARG A 449 -15.73 -9.99 2.88
N SER A 450 -15.17 -11.19 2.77
CA SER A 450 -14.22 -11.72 3.73
C SER A 450 -12.85 -10.99 3.64
N ILE A 451 -12.08 -11.08 4.72
CA ILE A 451 -10.82 -10.41 4.96
C ILE A 451 -9.74 -11.45 5.26
N CYS A 452 -8.55 -11.28 4.70
CA CYS A 452 -7.34 -12.03 5.02
C CYS A 452 -6.24 -11.10 5.55
N LEU A 453 -5.37 -11.63 6.40
CA LEU A 453 -4.27 -10.86 7.01
C LEU A 453 -2.92 -11.30 6.46
N MET A 454 -2.13 -10.32 6.00
CA MET A 454 -0.82 -10.53 5.39
C MET A 454 0.29 -9.86 6.21
N GLY A 455 1.38 -10.60 6.38
CA GLY A 455 2.66 -10.10 6.86
C GLY A 455 3.75 -10.36 5.82
N THR A 456 4.73 -11.17 6.18
CA THR A 456 5.83 -11.59 5.28
C THR A 456 5.51 -12.85 4.46
N THR A 457 4.33 -13.46 4.66
CA THR A 457 3.79 -14.55 3.81
C THR A 457 4.65 -15.82 3.70
N HIS A 458 5.43 -16.14 4.75
CA HIS A 458 6.27 -17.35 4.80
C HIS A 458 5.56 -18.63 5.27
N ASN A 459 4.25 -18.58 5.56
CA ASN A 459 3.46 -19.78 5.82
C ASN A 459 3.17 -20.54 4.51
N LEU A 460 2.96 -21.84 4.61
CA LEU A 460 2.73 -22.73 3.46
C LEU A 460 1.32 -23.32 3.43
N GLY A 461 0.60 -23.28 4.55
CA GLY A 461 -0.76 -23.82 4.66
C GLY A 461 -1.88 -22.92 4.15
N GLY A 462 -1.56 -21.80 3.46
CA GLY A 462 -2.57 -20.87 2.95
C GLY A 462 -3.29 -20.07 4.04
N HIS A 463 -2.57 -19.70 5.11
CA HIS A 463 -3.14 -18.95 6.23
C HIS A 463 -3.24 -17.44 5.94
N SER A 464 -2.44 -16.91 5.01
CA SER A 464 -2.37 -15.46 4.75
C SER A 464 -3.38 -14.92 3.74
N PHE A 465 -4.01 -15.77 2.92
CA PHE A 465 -4.92 -15.31 1.87
C PHE A 465 -5.83 -16.42 1.35
N ALA A 466 -6.98 -16.00 0.80
CA ALA A 466 -8.00 -16.84 0.18
C ALA A 466 -8.57 -16.15 -1.08
N ASN A 467 -9.17 -16.92 -1.99
CA ASN A 467 -9.70 -16.38 -3.24
C ASN A 467 -10.89 -15.43 -2.98
N GLY A 468 -10.90 -14.28 -3.64
CA GLY A 468 -11.99 -13.30 -3.56
C GLY A 468 -12.05 -12.46 -2.28
N ALA A 469 -11.13 -12.66 -1.34
CA ALA A 469 -11.04 -11.90 -0.10
C ALA A 469 -10.34 -10.54 -0.28
N VAL A 470 -10.65 -9.60 0.61
CA VAL A 470 -9.89 -8.36 0.81
C VAL A 470 -8.66 -8.68 1.66
N ALA A 471 -7.45 -8.32 1.24
CA ALA A 471 -6.26 -8.55 2.04
C ALA A 471 -5.74 -7.29 2.72
N LEU A 472 -5.34 -7.41 3.98
CA LEU A 472 -4.66 -6.35 4.74
C LEU A 472 -3.20 -6.73 4.93
N ASP A 473 -2.31 -6.03 4.23
CA ASP A 473 -0.88 -6.09 4.42
C ASP A 473 -0.45 -5.17 5.56
N LEU A 474 -0.23 -5.76 6.72
CA LEU A 474 0.08 -5.03 7.95
C LEU A 474 1.54 -4.59 8.05
N LYS A 475 2.41 -4.88 7.06
CA LYS A 475 3.85 -4.52 7.14
C LYS A 475 4.10 -3.02 7.31
N ARG A 476 3.16 -2.15 6.92
CA ARG A 476 3.24 -0.68 7.11
C ARG A 476 2.67 -0.20 8.46
N PHE A 477 2.01 -1.08 9.21
CA PHE A 477 1.51 -0.86 10.57
C PHE A 477 2.54 -1.42 11.57
N ASN A 478 3.71 -0.78 11.66
CA ASN A 478 4.93 -1.37 12.21
C ASN A 478 5.68 -0.48 13.23
N ARG A 479 5.00 0.47 13.86
CA ARG A 479 5.64 1.38 14.83
C ARG A 479 5.95 0.70 16.15
N VAL A 480 7.03 1.14 16.79
CA VAL A 480 7.22 0.98 18.24
C VAL A 480 6.36 2.03 18.92
N VAL A 481 5.43 1.60 19.76
CA VAL A 481 4.50 2.48 20.48
C VAL A 481 5.14 2.99 21.76
N SER A 482 5.81 2.12 22.52
CA SER A 482 6.52 2.48 23.75
C SER A 482 7.63 1.46 24.07
N LEU A 483 8.66 1.90 24.78
CA LEU A 483 9.71 1.04 25.35
C LEU A 483 9.97 1.46 26.80
N GLU A 484 9.72 0.56 27.73
CA GLU A 484 9.96 0.75 29.16
C GLU A 484 11.17 -0.09 29.59
N VAL A 485 12.32 0.57 29.79
CA VAL A 485 13.57 -0.12 30.12
C VAL A 485 13.55 -0.73 31.53
N PRO A 486 13.12 -0.02 32.60
CA PRO A 486 13.08 -0.59 33.95
C PRO A 486 12.12 -1.78 34.06
N GLY A 487 10.92 -1.65 33.49
CA GLY A 487 9.90 -2.71 33.43
C GLY A 487 10.16 -3.80 32.38
N ARG A 488 11.22 -3.66 31.57
CA ARG A 488 11.60 -4.57 30.48
C ARG A 488 10.41 -4.90 29.57
N ARG A 489 9.64 -3.89 29.18
CA ARG A 489 8.44 -4.03 28.35
C ARG A 489 8.56 -3.21 27.08
N ILE A 490 8.05 -3.73 25.98
CA ILE A 490 7.89 -2.97 24.73
C ILE A 490 6.46 -3.16 24.20
N THR A 491 5.83 -2.06 23.79
CA THR A 491 4.56 -2.11 23.05
C THR A 491 4.85 -1.79 21.59
N VAL A 492 4.40 -2.67 20.69
CA VAL A 492 4.64 -2.53 19.25
C VAL A 492 3.40 -2.82 18.42
N GLN A 493 3.31 -2.21 17.24
CA GLN A 493 2.30 -2.58 16.25
C GLN A 493 2.64 -3.94 15.62
N SER A 494 1.61 -4.72 15.31
CA SER A 494 1.73 -6.13 14.89
C SER A 494 2.48 -6.34 13.57
N GLY A 495 2.58 -5.31 12.72
CA GLY A 495 3.34 -5.35 11.47
C GLY A 495 4.85 -5.20 11.62
N ILE A 496 5.37 -4.89 12.82
CA ILE A 496 6.81 -4.75 13.05
C ILE A 496 7.54 -6.09 12.91
N THR A 497 8.78 -6.08 12.43
CA THR A 497 9.63 -7.27 12.40
C THR A 497 10.41 -7.45 13.68
N TRP A 498 10.79 -8.70 14.00
CA TRP A 498 11.67 -8.98 15.15
C TRP A 498 13.05 -8.33 15.01
N GLU A 499 13.58 -8.20 13.78
CA GLU A 499 14.81 -7.46 13.49
C GLU A 499 14.71 -6.04 14.03
N LYS A 500 13.61 -5.35 13.72
CA LYS A 500 13.41 -3.96 14.15
C LYS A 500 13.26 -3.84 15.66
N ILE A 501 12.64 -4.82 16.31
CA ILE A 501 12.59 -4.89 17.78
C ILE A 501 13.99 -5.06 18.34
N GLN A 502 14.79 -6.01 17.84
CA GLN A 502 16.17 -6.22 18.27
C GLN A 502 17.01 -4.96 18.12
N GLU A 503 16.91 -4.25 17.00
CA GLU A 503 17.59 -2.95 16.80
C GLU A 503 17.18 -1.90 17.84
N THR A 504 15.90 -1.88 18.21
CA THR A 504 15.34 -0.91 19.15
C THR A 504 15.77 -1.19 20.59
N VAL A 505 15.76 -2.46 21.01
CA VAL A 505 16.01 -2.83 22.42
C VAL A 505 17.49 -3.05 22.74
N ASN A 506 18.31 -3.35 21.74
CA ASN A 506 19.73 -3.66 21.94
C ASN A 506 20.54 -2.51 22.59
N PRO A 507 20.35 -1.23 22.22
CA PRO A 507 21.04 -0.11 22.88
C PRO A 507 20.72 0.01 24.38
N ALA A 508 19.55 -0.46 24.81
CA ALA A 508 19.13 -0.46 26.22
C ALA A 508 19.66 -1.68 27.00
N GLY A 509 20.50 -2.54 26.39
CA GLY A 509 20.98 -3.77 27.01
C GLY A 509 19.90 -4.86 27.15
N LEU A 510 18.82 -4.74 26.38
CA LEU A 510 17.69 -5.67 26.41
C LEU A 510 17.66 -6.55 25.15
N ALA A 511 16.93 -7.66 25.24
CA ALA A 511 16.78 -8.65 24.20
C ALA A 511 15.38 -9.26 24.19
N VAL A 512 14.98 -9.78 23.03
CA VAL A 512 13.71 -10.51 22.89
C VAL A 512 13.73 -11.80 23.72
N LYS A 513 12.60 -12.10 24.36
CA LYS A 513 12.43 -13.27 25.22
C LYS A 513 12.24 -14.56 24.40
N ALA A 514 11.38 -14.55 23.39
CA ALA A 514 11.18 -15.68 22.47
C ALA A 514 10.89 -15.17 21.05
N MET A 515 11.44 -15.85 20.04
CA MET A 515 11.12 -15.68 18.62
C MET A 515 11.62 -16.87 17.81
N GLN A 516 11.11 -17.04 16.59
CA GLN A 516 11.65 -18.02 15.65
C GLN A 516 13.07 -17.68 15.17
N SER A 517 13.70 -18.64 14.48
CA SER A 517 15.10 -18.50 14.05
C SER A 517 15.36 -17.34 13.07
N ASP A 518 14.36 -16.92 12.29
CA ASP A 518 14.46 -15.78 11.39
C ASP A 518 13.81 -14.55 12.04
N ASN A 519 14.49 -13.42 12.02
CA ASN A 519 14.03 -12.18 12.64
C ASN A 519 13.31 -11.24 11.64
N ASN A 520 13.23 -11.57 10.36
CA ASN A 520 12.53 -10.75 9.36
C ASN A 520 11.01 -10.93 9.34
N PHE A 521 10.44 -11.79 10.19
CA PHE A 521 8.99 -11.99 10.25
C PHE A 521 8.31 -10.93 11.09
N THR A 522 7.08 -10.59 10.71
CA THR A 522 6.21 -9.70 11.47
C THR A 522 5.75 -10.34 12.78
N VAL A 523 5.68 -9.57 13.87
CA VAL A 523 5.21 -10.02 15.19
C VAL A 523 3.81 -10.62 15.11
N GLY A 524 2.86 -9.97 14.43
CA GLY A 524 1.49 -10.45 14.29
C GLY A 524 1.40 -11.81 13.59
N GLY A 525 2.22 -12.02 12.55
CA GLY A 525 2.35 -13.31 11.88
C GLY A 525 2.94 -14.39 12.81
N SER A 526 3.98 -14.06 13.57
CA SER A 526 4.59 -14.98 14.55
C SER A 526 3.62 -15.36 15.68
N LEU A 527 2.84 -14.41 16.21
CA LEU A 527 1.81 -14.67 17.21
C LEU A 527 0.68 -15.52 16.64
N SER A 528 0.23 -15.22 15.42
CA SER A 528 -0.83 -16.01 14.74
C SER A 528 -0.45 -17.48 14.56
N ALA A 529 0.85 -17.77 14.46
CA ALA A 529 1.38 -19.13 14.38
C ALA A 529 1.84 -19.71 15.73
N ASN A 530 1.85 -18.91 16.80
CA ASN A 530 2.55 -19.21 18.06
C ASN A 530 3.98 -19.72 17.82
N ALA A 531 4.76 -18.95 17.07
CA ALA A 531 6.12 -19.31 16.67
C ALA A 531 7.03 -19.70 17.84
N HIS A 532 8.04 -20.54 17.58
CA HIS A 532 8.99 -21.01 18.58
C HIS A 532 10.44 -20.94 18.11
N GLY A 533 11.35 -20.93 19.08
CA GLY A 533 12.76 -20.64 18.89
C GLY A 533 13.70 -21.77 19.31
N ARG A 534 14.88 -21.35 19.79
CA ARG A 534 15.95 -22.21 20.31
C ARG A 534 16.10 -22.12 21.83
N ASP A 535 15.30 -21.28 22.47
CA ASP A 535 15.37 -21.02 23.91
C ASP A 535 14.76 -22.19 24.67
N LEU A 536 15.46 -22.64 25.71
CA LEU A 536 15.08 -23.79 26.54
C LEU A 536 14.02 -23.44 27.58
N GLU A 537 13.95 -22.17 28.00
CA GLU A 537 13.05 -21.70 29.05
C GLU A 537 11.76 -21.12 28.44
N PHE A 538 11.92 -20.28 27.41
CA PHE A 538 10.85 -19.59 26.70
C PHE A 538 10.75 -20.10 25.26
N SER A 539 10.32 -21.36 25.11
CA SER A 539 10.30 -22.03 23.81
C SER A 539 9.37 -21.35 22.80
N THR A 540 8.23 -20.82 23.23
CA THR A 540 7.18 -20.27 22.34
C THR A 540 6.94 -18.77 22.55
N VAL A 541 6.48 -18.06 21.52
CA VAL A 541 6.24 -16.61 21.61
C VAL A 541 5.12 -16.24 22.57
N ILE A 542 4.11 -17.09 22.81
CA ILE A 542 3.05 -16.79 23.79
C ILE A 542 3.61 -16.49 25.19
N GLN A 543 4.75 -17.08 25.55
CA GLN A 543 5.43 -16.87 26.84
C GLN A 543 6.08 -15.48 26.98
N SER A 544 6.24 -14.74 25.88
CA SER A 544 6.74 -13.36 25.89
C SER A 544 5.64 -12.31 25.80
N VAL A 545 4.39 -12.71 25.49
CA VAL A 545 3.27 -11.78 25.33
C VAL A 545 2.63 -11.49 26.68
N LEU A 546 2.59 -10.22 27.08
CA LEU A 546 1.89 -9.75 28.28
C LEU A 546 0.39 -9.51 27.99
N GLY A 547 0.09 -9.01 26.80
CA GLY A 547 -1.26 -8.75 26.30
C GLY A 547 -1.22 -8.14 24.90
N PHE A 548 -2.38 -7.99 24.27
CA PHE A 548 -2.50 -7.30 22.99
C PHE A 548 -3.89 -6.69 22.79
N ARG A 549 -3.94 -5.64 21.98
CA ARG A 549 -5.20 -5.08 21.47
C ARG A 549 -5.58 -5.78 20.17
N ILE A 550 -6.85 -6.17 20.04
CA ILE A 550 -7.37 -6.88 18.87
C ILE A 550 -8.69 -6.25 18.41
N LEU A 551 -8.83 -6.08 17.09
CA LEU A 551 -10.07 -5.64 16.44
C LEU A 551 -10.87 -6.89 16.03
N LEU A 552 -12.10 -7.01 16.54
CA LEU A 552 -13.02 -8.12 16.27
C LEU A 552 -13.87 -7.87 15.02
N ALA A 553 -14.60 -8.90 14.58
CA ALA A 553 -15.37 -8.87 13.34
C ALA A 553 -16.54 -7.87 13.39
N ASP A 554 -17.07 -7.60 14.60
CA ASP A 554 -18.10 -6.60 14.87
C ASP A 554 -17.57 -5.15 14.91
N GLY A 555 -16.25 -4.97 14.76
CA GLY A 555 -15.57 -3.67 14.77
C GLY A 555 -15.17 -3.18 16.17
N SER A 556 -15.48 -3.92 17.23
CA SER A 556 -15.02 -3.61 18.59
C SER A 556 -13.51 -3.86 18.73
N VAL A 557 -12.86 -3.03 19.56
CA VAL A 557 -11.45 -3.22 19.92
C VAL A 557 -11.39 -3.57 21.39
N VAL A 558 -10.83 -4.74 21.70
CA VAL A 558 -10.68 -5.23 23.07
C VAL A 558 -9.21 -5.48 23.38
N HIS A 559 -8.86 -5.52 24.66
CA HIS A 559 -7.55 -5.96 25.12
C HIS A 559 -7.64 -7.41 25.61
N ALA A 560 -6.70 -8.26 25.20
CA ALA A 560 -6.63 -9.66 25.58
C ALA A 560 -5.28 -9.97 26.26
N SER A 561 -5.34 -10.59 27.43
CA SER A 561 -4.21 -11.01 28.24
C SER A 561 -4.56 -12.29 29.01
N ARG A 562 -3.66 -12.81 29.83
CA ARG A 562 -3.95 -13.97 30.70
C ARG A 562 -5.08 -13.71 31.71
N THR A 563 -5.35 -12.44 32.04
CA THR A 563 -6.29 -12.02 33.08
C THR A 563 -7.51 -11.28 32.55
N GLU A 564 -7.47 -10.82 31.29
CA GLU A 564 -8.54 -10.05 30.64
C GLU A 564 -8.83 -10.67 29.27
N ASN A 565 -10.08 -10.99 28.97
CA ASN A 565 -10.43 -11.73 27.73
C ASN A 565 -9.54 -12.97 27.50
N ALA A 566 -9.26 -13.72 28.57
CA ALA A 566 -8.27 -14.80 28.58
C ALA A 566 -8.56 -15.92 27.57
N GLU A 567 -9.83 -16.19 27.29
CA GLU A 567 -10.22 -17.14 26.24
C GLU A 567 -9.76 -16.65 24.85
N LEU A 568 -10.02 -15.38 24.53
CA LEU A 568 -9.60 -14.77 23.27
C LEU A 568 -8.07 -14.69 23.14
N PHE A 569 -7.36 -14.42 24.24
CA PHE A 569 -5.89 -14.45 24.29
C PHE A 569 -5.35 -15.80 23.80
N ARG A 570 -5.92 -16.89 24.33
CA ARG A 570 -5.53 -18.27 24.03
C ARG A 570 -5.96 -18.74 22.63
N LEU A 571 -7.06 -18.20 22.11
CA LEU A 571 -7.57 -18.51 20.77
C LEU A 571 -6.84 -17.74 19.67
N ALA A 572 -6.48 -16.48 19.89
CA ALA A 572 -5.87 -15.63 18.86
C ALA A 572 -4.38 -15.92 18.64
N ILE A 573 -3.62 -16.25 19.70
CA ILE A 573 -2.24 -16.72 19.56
C ILE A 573 -2.26 -18.18 19.15
N GLY A 574 -1.67 -18.51 17.99
CA GLY A 574 -1.92 -19.77 17.31
C GLY A 574 -3.31 -19.84 16.65
N GLY A 575 -4.01 -18.71 16.54
CA GLY A 575 -5.33 -18.59 15.92
C GLY A 575 -5.33 -18.31 14.42
N TYR A 576 -4.14 -18.21 13.82
CA TYR A 576 -3.92 -18.00 12.39
C TYR A 576 -4.67 -16.81 11.78
N GLY A 577 -4.87 -15.74 12.58
CA GLY A 577 -5.53 -14.51 12.14
C GLY A 577 -7.06 -14.61 12.01
N LEU A 578 -7.67 -15.68 12.51
CA LEU A 578 -9.11 -15.92 12.37
C LEU A 578 -9.95 -15.19 13.44
N PHE A 579 -9.41 -14.91 14.62
CA PHE A 579 -10.19 -14.33 15.73
C PHE A 579 -10.19 -12.79 15.77
N GLY A 580 -9.57 -12.14 14.79
CA GLY A 580 -9.46 -10.68 14.73
C GLY A 580 -8.11 -10.20 14.24
N ILE A 581 -8.00 -8.88 14.11
CA ILE A 581 -6.77 -8.19 13.70
C ILE A 581 -6.03 -7.76 14.95
N ILE A 582 -4.93 -8.44 15.27
CA ILE A 582 -4.01 -7.99 16.34
C ILE A 582 -3.43 -6.64 15.93
N LEU A 583 -3.65 -5.61 16.74
CA LEU A 583 -3.21 -4.24 16.49
C LEU A 583 -1.86 -3.98 17.18
N GLU A 584 -1.87 -3.89 18.50
CA GLU A 584 -0.70 -3.55 19.32
C GLU A 584 -0.44 -4.68 20.30
N VAL A 585 0.83 -5.03 20.50
CA VAL A 585 1.27 -6.16 21.32
C VAL A 585 2.22 -5.66 22.38
N ASP A 586 1.97 -6.06 23.62
CA ASP A 586 2.85 -5.87 24.76
C ASP A 586 3.74 -7.09 24.94
N LEU A 587 5.04 -6.89 24.83
CA LEU A 587 6.04 -7.94 24.95
C LEU A 587 6.94 -7.70 26.15
N GLU A 588 7.21 -8.79 26.88
CA GLU A 588 8.25 -8.86 27.90
C GLU A 588 9.62 -9.08 27.24
N LEU A 589 10.61 -8.33 27.73
CA LEU A 589 12.01 -8.38 27.33
C LEU A 589 12.86 -8.99 28.44
N VAL A 590 14.04 -9.45 28.06
CA VAL A 590 15.05 -9.97 29.00
C VAL A 590 16.35 -9.20 28.86
N GLU A 591 17.27 -9.39 29.80
CA GLU A 591 18.62 -8.85 29.67
C GLU A 591 19.32 -9.46 28.43
N ASN A 592 20.03 -8.63 27.68
CA ASN A 592 20.89 -9.08 26.60
C ASN A 592 22.17 -9.69 27.17
N SER A 593 22.07 -10.88 27.78
CA SER A 593 23.20 -11.56 28.41
C SER A 593 24.24 -12.04 27.38
N VAL A 594 25.46 -12.32 27.85
CA VAL A 594 26.52 -12.93 27.03
C VAL A 594 26.49 -14.44 27.21
N TYR A 595 26.60 -15.14 26.09
CA TYR A 595 26.67 -16.59 26.01
C TYR A 595 28.01 -17.06 25.48
N GLN A 596 28.43 -18.23 25.93
CA GLN A 596 29.51 -19.00 25.34
C GLN A 596 28.91 -20.20 24.58
N GLN A 597 29.14 -20.22 23.28
CA GLN A 597 28.75 -21.29 22.37
C GLN A 597 29.79 -22.43 22.40
N SER A 598 29.30 -23.66 22.49
CA SER A 598 30.10 -24.87 22.29
C SER A 598 29.34 -25.86 21.42
N SER A 599 30.04 -26.60 20.55
CA SER A 599 29.44 -27.67 19.76
C SER A 599 30.19 -28.99 19.89
N GLU A 600 29.45 -30.09 19.80
CA GLU A 600 29.97 -31.46 19.81
C GLU A 600 29.36 -32.24 18.63
N ILE A 601 30.04 -33.29 18.18
CA ILE A 601 29.54 -34.19 17.13
C ILE A 601 29.31 -35.56 17.76
N MET A 602 28.11 -36.12 17.58
CA MET A 602 27.73 -37.42 18.14
C MET A 602 26.73 -38.14 17.22
N PRO A 603 26.56 -39.47 17.38
CA PRO A 603 25.45 -40.20 16.77
C PRO A 603 24.09 -39.68 17.26
N LEU A 604 23.05 -39.75 16.43
CA LEU A 604 21.73 -39.22 16.79
C LEU A 604 21.13 -39.99 17.98
N ALA A 605 21.40 -41.30 18.05
CA ALA A 605 20.95 -42.15 19.16
C ALA A 605 21.46 -41.68 20.54
N SER A 606 22.58 -40.95 20.59
CA SER A 606 23.13 -40.38 21.83
C SER A 606 22.47 -39.05 22.23
N LEU A 607 21.64 -38.46 21.35
CA LEU A 607 21.05 -37.14 21.58
C LEU A 607 20.16 -37.06 22.82
N PRO A 608 19.24 -38.01 23.11
CA PRO A 608 18.38 -37.90 24.29
C PRO A 608 19.18 -37.91 25.60
N GLU A 609 20.12 -38.84 25.77
CA GLU A 609 20.96 -38.89 26.97
C GLU A 609 21.82 -37.62 27.11
N TYR A 610 22.40 -37.15 26.00
CA TYR A 610 23.16 -35.89 26.01
C TYR A 610 22.27 -34.70 26.36
N PHE A 611 21.06 -34.65 25.81
CA PHE A 611 20.09 -33.59 26.06
C PHE A 611 19.74 -33.52 27.56
N ASP A 612 19.38 -34.64 28.17
CA ASP A 612 19.04 -34.69 29.59
C ASP A 612 20.23 -34.29 30.47
N ARG A 613 21.42 -34.86 30.22
CA ARG A 613 22.59 -34.66 31.10
C ARG A 613 23.32 -33.34 30.90
N LYS A 614 23.41 -32.84 29.67
CA LYS A 614 24.32 -31.73 29.29
C LYS A 614 23.59 -30.48 28.79
N ILE A 615 22.28 -30.57 28.55
CA ILE A 615 21.43 -29.43 28.14
C ILE A 615 20.41 -29.12 29.24
N GLN A 616 19.50 -30.03 29.59
CA GLN A 616 18.52 -29.79 30.67
C GLN A 616 19.17 -29.78 32.05
N GLY A 617 20.11 -30.70 32.32
CA GLY A 617 20.84 -30.75 33.59
C GLY A 617 21.85 -29.62 33.81
N ASP A 618 22.05 -28.73 32.85
CA ASP A 618 22.98 -27.60 32.95
C ASP A 618 22.24 -26.30 33.29
N PRO A 619 22.33 -25.78 34.53
CA PRO A 619 21.57 -24.59 34.94
C PRO A 619 22.00 -23.30 34.20
N HIS A 620 23.12 -23.34 33.47
CA HIS A 620 23.60 -22.22 32.67
C HIS A 620 23.24 -22.34 31.19
N ALA A 621 22.78 -23.49 30.71
CA ALA A 621 22.31 -23.63 29.33
C ALA A 621 21.06 -22.77 29.11
N ARG A 622 21.03 -22.03 27.99
CA ARG A 622 19.91 -21.16 27.63
C ARG A 622 19.37 -21.44 26.24
N LEU A 623 20.23 -21.75 25.28
CA LEU A 623 19.81 -22.09 23.92
C LEU A 623 20.36 -23.45 23.49
N PHE A 624 19.62 -24.13 22.63
CA PHE A 624 19.95 -25.44 22.09
C PHE A 624 19.55 -25.58 20.62
N ILE A 625 20.39 -26.24 19.83
CA ILE A 625 20.02 -26.73 18.51
C ILE A 625 20.89 -27.95 18.14
N ALA A 626 20.29 -28.96 17.52
CA ALA A 626 21.02 -30.05 16.90
C ALA A 626 20.79 -30.09 15.39
N ARG A 627 21.79 -30.56 14.63
CA ARG A 627 21.78 -30.59 13.16
C ARG A 627 22.34 -31.93 12.67
N PRO A 628 21.46 -32.90 12.37
CA PRO A 628 21.89 -34.16 11.75
C PRO A 628 22.40 -33.96 10.32
N SER A 629 23.37 -34.79 9.93
CA SER A 629 23.97 -34.78 8.60
C SER A 629 22.95 -35.12 7.51
N ILE A 630 23.00 -34.40 6.41
CA ILE A 630 22.27 -34.75 5.18
C ILE A 630 23.18 -35.34 4.10
N ALA A 631 24.47 -35.54 4.41
CA ALA A 631 25.39 -36.22 3.51
C ALA A 631 25.08 -37.73 3.48
N ALA A 632 25.39 -38.40 2.36
CA ALA A 632 25.10 -39.82 2.20
C ALA A 632 25.73 -40.68 3.30
N ARG A 633 26.99 -40.36 3.69
CA ARG A 633 27.66 -40.97 4.84
C ARG A 633 27.14 -40.32 6.13
N GLY A 634 26.60 -41.14 7.03
CA GLY A 634 26.04 -40.68 8.31
C GLY A 634 24.70 -39.96 8.17
N PHE A 635 23.94 -40.22 7.10
CA PHE A 635 22.65 -39.58 6.82
C PHE A 635 21.68 -39.70 8.00
N LEU A 636 21.30 -38.55 8.55
CA LEU A 636 20.46 -38.36 9.74
C LEU A 636 20.92 -39.11 10.99
N ASP A 637 22.23 -39.33 11.11
CA ASP A 637 22.82 -39.96 12.29
C ASP A 637 23.94 -39.09 12.87
N ASP A 638 24.97 -38.83 12.07
CA ASP A 638 26.08 -37.92 12.41
C ASP A 638 25.51 -36.52 12.74
N THR A 639 25.52 -36.09 14.00
CA THR A 639 24.77 -34.91 14.46
C THR A 639 25.67 -33.89 15.15
N ILE A 640 25.63 -32.63 14.67
CA ILE A 640 26.25 -31.49 15.37
C ILE A 640 25.26 -30.98 16.41
N VAL A 641 25.64 -31.01 17.68
CA VAL A 641 24.86 -30.47 18.79
C VAL A 641 25.52 -29.20 19.27
N THR A 642 24.81 -28.07 19.24
CA THR A 642 25.30 -26.77 19.70
C THR A 642 24.48 -26.28 20.88
N LYS A 643 25.17 -25.82 21.93
CA LYS A 643 24.57 -25.21 23.11
C LYS A 643 25.18 -23.85 23.40
N TRP A 644 24.40 -22.99 24.03
CA TRP A 644 24.82 -21.68 24.51
C TRP A 644 24.61 -21.61 26.01
N ARG A 645 25.71 -21.40 26.74
CA ARG A 645 25.70 -21.24 28.19
C ARG A 645 25.88 -19.78 28.55
N VAL A 646 25.11 -19.27 29.50
CA VAL A 646 25.32 -17.93 30.05
C VAL A 646 26.68 -17.84 30.75
N THR A 647 27.36 -16.72 30.55
CA THR A 647 28.69 -16.47 31.12
C THR A 647 28.82 -15.02 31.61
N PRO A 648 29.54 -14.77 32.71
CA PRO A 648 29.84 -13.41 33.14
C PRO A 648 30.87 -12.71 32.24
N ALA A 649 31.54 -13.43 31.33
CA ALA A 649 32.53 -12.85 30.42
C ALA A 649 31.91 -11.78 29.52
N ARG A 650 32.57 -10.63 29.39
CA ARG A 650 32.14 -9.50 28.54
C ARG A 650 33.25 -9.07 27.57
N PRO A 651 33.50 -9.80 26.48
CA PRO A 651 34.46 -9.40 25.47
C PRO A 651 34.11 -8.04 24.84
N LYS A 652 35.13 -7.32 24.35
CA LYS A 652 34.91 -6.02 23.68
C LYS A 652 33.98 -6.18 22.47
N ASN A 653 33.08 -5.20 22.28
CA ASN A 653 32.12 -5.11 21.17
C ASN A 653 31.12 -6.29 21.04
N ILE A 654 30.89 -7.07 22.10
CA ILE A 654 30.04 -8.27 22.05
C ILE A 654 28.55 -7.97 21.79
N PHE A 655 28.09 -6.79 22.20
CA PHE A 655 26.70 -6.34 22.04
C PHE A 655 26.43 -5.59 20.74
N ARG A 656 27.46 -5.38 19.89
CA ARG A 656 27.24 -4.85 18.55
C ARG A 656 26.47 -5.91 17.77
N LEU A 657 25.31 -5.52 17.23
CA LEU A 657 24.52 -6.42 16.40
C LEU A 657 25.36 -6.81 15.17
N ASP A 658 25.52 -8.12 14.98
CA ASP A 658 26.19 -8.65 13.81
C ASP A 658 25.19 -8.57 12.63
N HIS A 659 25.61 -7.92 11.54
CA HIS A 659 24.92 -7.94 10.25
C HIS A 659 25.57 -8.99 9.33
N GLU A 660 24.87 -9.40 8.27
CA GLU A 660 25.30 -10.52 7.41
C GLU A 660 26.76 -10.40 6.93
N ARG A 661 27.59 -11.44 7.19
CA ARG A 661 28.97 -11.55 6.69
C ARG A 661 29.12 -12.78 5.79
N ASN A 662 30.03 -12.74 4.81
CA ASN A 662 30.37 -13.87 3.93
C ASN A 662 29.21 -14.45 3.08
N VAL A 663 28.17 -13.64 2.84
CA VAL A 663 26.98 -13.95 2.04
C VAL A 663 27.24 -14.73 0.76
N ARG A 664 28.24 -14.32 -0.03
CA ARG A 664 28.52 -14.92 -1.34
C ARG A 664 29.03 -16.36 -1.22
N ARG A 665 29.86 -16.65 -0.21
CA ARG A 665 30.42 -17.98 0.05
C ARG A 665 29.33 -18.95 0.49
N ASP A 666 28.52 -18.55 1.46
CA ASP A 666 27.49 -19.43 2.03
C ASP A 666 26.41 -19.75 0.99
N ARG A 667 26.05 -18.78 0.13
CA ARG A 667 25.16 -19.00 -1.03
C ARG A 667 25.75 -20.00 -2.03
N PHE A 668 27.04 -19.93 -2.30
CA PHE A 668 27.73 -20.86 -3.20
C PHE A 668 27.71 -22.30 -2.65
N LEU A 669 28.07 -22.50 -1.37
CA LEU A 669 28.05 -23.82 -0.73
C LEU A 669 26.63 -24.42 -0.68
N PHE A 670 25.61 -23.60 -0.37
CA PHE A 670 24.22 -24.04 -0.35
C PHE A 670 23.73 -24.44 -1.76
N ALA A 671 24.11 -23.69 -2.80
CA ALA A 671 23.77 -24.02 -4.19
C ALA A 671 24.38 -25.36 -4.64
N LEU A 672 25.64 -25.63 -4.28
CA LEU A 672 26.28 -26.92 -4.54
C LEU A 672 25.57 -28.06 -3.79
N SER A 673 25.22 -27.87 -2.52
CA SER A 673 24.47 -28.82 -1.70
C SER A 673 23.08 -29.14 -2.24
N ARG A 674 22.44 -28.20 -2.95
CA ARG A 674 21.14 -28.41 -3.60
C ARG A 674 21.27 -29.30 -4.84
N LYS A 675 22.33 -29.13 -5.62
CA LYS A 675 22.49 -29.79 -6.94
C LYS A 675 23.27 -31.10 -6.90
N TYR A 676 24.20 -31.26 -5.96
CA TYR A 676 25.13 -32.39 -5.97
C TYR A 676 25.29 -33.04 -4.60
N SER A 677 25.29 -34.38 -4.56
CA SER A 677 25.53 -35.15 -3.34
C SER A 677 26.92 -34.89 -2.74
N TRP A 678 27.95 -34.69 -3.56
CA TRP A 678 29.28 -34.28 -3.09
C TRP A 678 29.26 -32.86 -2.48
N GLY A 679 28.36 -32.00 -2.96
CA GLY A 679 28.13 -30.66 -2.39
C GLY A 679 27.56 -30.73 -0.98
N LYS A 680 26.70 -31.71 -0.68
CA LYS A 680 26.21 -31.98 0.69
C LYS A 680 27.35 -32.41 1.61
N ALA A 681 28.25 -33.26 1.13
CA ALA A 681 29.44 -33.68 1.89
C ALA A 681 30.39 -32.50 2.16
N LEU A 682 30.69 -31.68 1.15
CA LEU A 682 31.51 -30.47 1.32
C LEU A 682 30.91 -29.51 2.35
N ARG A 683 29.60 -29.25 2.24
CA ARG A 683 28.87 -28.41 3.19
C ARG A 683 28.95 -28.98 4.61
N TRP A 684 28.75 -30.29 4.77
CA TRP A 684 28.85 -30.95 6.06
C TRP A 684 30.24 -30.78 6.71
N HIS A 685 31.32 -30.94 5.93
CA HIS A 685 32.68 -30.70 6.42
C HIS A 685 32.90 -29.24 6.84
N ALA A 686 32.41 -28.28 6.06
CA ALA A 686 32.49 -26.86 6.40
C ALA A 686 31.67 -26.53 7.67
N GLU A 687 30.45 -27.07 7.80
CA GLU A 687 29.59 -26.88 8.97
C GLU A 687 30.21 -27.47 10.24
N LYS A 688 30.82 -28.67 10.15
CA LYS A 688 31.60 -29.25 11.26
C LYS A 688 32.74 -28.32 11.69
N PHE A 689 33.55 -27.88 10.75
CA PHE A 689 34.70 -27.02 11.05
C PHE A 689 34.29 -25.70 11.72
N ILE A 690 33.29 -25.00 11.16
CA ILE A 690 32.78 -23.73 11.69
C ILE A 690 32.12 -23.91 13.07
N SER A 691 31.36 -25.00 13.26
CA SER A 691 30.65 -25.24 14.53
C SER A 691 31.59 -25.60 15.68
N LEU A 692 32.69 -26.31 15.37
CA LEU A 692 33.73 -26.68 16.35
C LEU A 692 34.70 -25.53 16.63
N HIS A 693 34.87 -24.58 15.70
CA HIS A 693 35.76 -23.42 15.84
C HIS A 693 34.98 -22.11 15.70
N PRO A 694 34.06 -21.80 16.63
CA PRO A 694 33.26 -20.59 16.53
C PRO A 694 34.14 -19.33 16.65
N PRO A 695 33.82 -18.24 15.92
CA PRO A 695 34.56 -17.00 16.01
C PRO A 695 34.50 -16.40 17.42
N ARG A 696 35.45 -15.53 17.76
CA ARG A 696 35.55 -14.89 19.09
C ARG A 696 35.52 -15.90 20.25
N GLY A 697 36.05 -17.11 20.06
CA GLY A 697 36.04 -18.15 21.10
C GLY A 697 34.64 -18.63 21.51
N GLY A 698 33.64 -18.43 20.65
CA GLY A 698 32.25 -18.80 20.93
C GLY A 698 31.45 -17.78 21.74
N PHE A 699 32.03 -16.64 22.13
CA PHE A 699 31.28 -15.60 22.82
C PHE A 699 30.31 -14.88 21.89
N VAL A 700 29.06 -14.73 22.30
CA VAL A 700 27.99 -14.06 21.55
C VAL A 700 26.94 -13.47 22.50
N SER A 701 26.35 -12.32 22.17
CA SER A 701 25.21 -11.77 22.93
C SER A 701 23.93 -12.52 22.63
N ARG A 702 22.93 -12.48 23.54
CA ARG A 702 21.61 -13.10 23.31
C ARG A 702 20.99 -12.65 21.99
N ASN A 703 20.95 -11.34 21.72
CA ASN A 703 20.39 -10.82 20.47
C ASN A 703 21.09 -11.41 19.23
N ASN A 704 22.42 -11.52 19.24
CA ASN A 704 23.16 -12.13 18.14
C ASN A 704 23.00 -13.65 18.06
N ALA A 705 22.85 -14.35 19.19
CA ALA A 705 22.62 -15.79 19.22
C ALA A 705 21.22 -16.18 18.69
N MET A 706 20.24 -15.29 18.88
CA MET A 706 18.90 -15.45 18.34
C MET A 706 18.76 -14.93 16.91
N ARG A 707 19.75 -14.18 16.39
CA ARG A 707 19.80 -13.83 14.95
C ARG A 707 20.20 -15.05 14.12
N PRO A 708 19.61 -15.23 12.93
CA PRO A 708 19.98 -16.33 12.06
C PRO A 708 21.42 -16.17 11.53
N PRO A 709 22.18 -17.27 11.37
CA PRO A 709 23.34 -17.24 10.50
C PRO A 709 22.88 -17.04 9.05
N VAL A 710 23.75 -16.44 8.23
CA VAL A 710 23.48 -16.06 6.83
C VAL A 710 22.90 -17.20 5.97
N SER A 711 23.22 -18.47 6.28
CA SER A 711 22.69 -19.64 5.56
C SER A 711 21.20 -19.90 5.77
N ALA A 712 20.62 -19.53 6.92
CA ALA A 712 19.20 -19.72 7.22
C ALA A 712 18.31 -18.64 6.59
N ILE A 713 18.78 -17.39 6.58
CA ILE A 713 18.12 -16.25 5.89
C ILE A 713 17.98 -16.55 4.40
N LYS A 714 19.06 -17.06 3.77
CA LYS A 714 19.12 -17.21 2.30
C LYS A 714 18.41 -18.44 1.74
N MET A 715 17.89 -19.32 2.58
CA MET A 715 16.90 -20.30 2.11
C MET A 715 15.63 -19.58 1.65
N PHE A 716 15.24 -18.48 2.31
CA PHE A 716 14.03 -17.69 1.97
C PHE A 716 14.18 -16.86 0.69
N ASP A 717 15.40 -16.63 0.21
CA ASP A 717 15.70 -15.82 -0.97
C ASP A 717 15.86 -16.62 -2.28
N TYR A 718 15.72 -17.96 -2.23
CA TYR A 718 15.91 -18.80 -3.42
C TYR A 718 14.72 -18.69 -4.38
N HIS A 719 15.01 -18.25 -5.61
CA HIS A 719 14.01 -18.10 -6.67
C HIS A 719 14.43 -18.86 -7.92
N SER A 720 13.61 -19.82 -8.34
CA SER A 720 13.86 -20.70 -9.49
C SER A 720 12.55 -21.04 -10.20
N PRO A 721 12.44 -20.97 -11.53
CA PRO A 721 11.20 -21.27 -12.23
C PRO A 721 10.76 -22.74 -12.12
N ALA A 722 11.68 -23.66 -11.79
CA ALA A 722 11.43 -25.11 -11.82
C ALA A 722 11.18 -25.74 -10.44
N ASP A 723 11.70 -25.12 -9.38
CA ASP A 723 11.68 -25.69 -8.03
C ASP A 723 11.62 -24.59 -6.96
N THR A 724 11.34 -25.01 -5.72
CA THR A 724 11.27 -24.12 -4.56
C THR A 724 11.72 -24.83 -3.29
N ASP A 725 12.11 -24.05 -2.28
CA ASP A 725 12.53 -24.57 -0.98
C ASP A 725 11.39 -24.39 0.04
N VAL A 726 11.01 -25.47 0.73
CA VAL A 726 9.93 -25.48 1.74
C VAL A 726 10.39 -26.00 3.08
N ILE A 727 9.60 -25.71 4.13
CA ILE A 727 9.79 -26.20 5.49
C ILE A 727 8.72 -27.25 5.76
N GLN A 728 9.06 -28.32 6.48
CA GLN A 728 8.10 -29.15 7.21
C GLN A 728 8.60 -29.31 8.64
N GLU A 729 7.70 -29.32 9.62
CA GLU A 729 8.08 -29.34 11.03
C GLU A 729 7.16 -30.25 11.84
N PHE A 730 7.78 -31.15 12.60
CA PHE A 730 7.12 -32.18 13.40
C PHE A 730 7.56 -32.08 14.85
N PHE A 731 6.62 -32.16 15.79
CA PHE A 731 6.90 -32.10 17.21
C PHE A 731 6.60 -33.46 17.81
N VAL A 732 7.63 -34.16 18.28
CA VAL A 732 7.48 -35.50 18.83
C VAL A 732 7.97 -35.52 20.27
N PRO A 733 7.20 -36.09 21.21
CA PRO A 733 7.61 -36.20 22.60
C PRO A 733 8.98 -36.85 22.75
N VAL A 734 9.81 -36.30 23.65
CA VAL A 734 11.23 -36.68 23.80
C VAL A 734 11.45 -38.21 23.85
N PRO A 735 10.68 -39.00 24.62
CA PRO A 735 10.91 -40.45 24.71
C PRO A 735 10.67 -41.22 23.41
N ARG A 736 9.86 -40.66 22.51
CA ARG A 736 9.45 -41.30 21.23
C ARG A 736 10.15 -40.68 20.02
N PHE A 737 10.98 -39.65 20.25
CA PHE A 737 11.62 -38.89 19.18
C PHE A 737 12.59 -39.72 18.33
N LEU A 738 13.38 -40.61 18.94
CA LEU A 738 14.31 -41.46 18.20
C LEU A 738 13.57 -42.43 17.27
N SER A 739 12.50 -43.07 17.74
CA SER A 739 11.68 -43.97 16.93
C SER A 739 11.10 -43.24 15.70
N PHE A 740 10.58 -42.02 15.90
CA PHE A 740 10.15 -41.18 14.79
C PHE A 740 11.28 -40.88 13.79
N MET A 741 12.47 -40.48 14.28
CA MET A 741 13.60 -40.15 13.42
C MET A 741 14.13 -41.35 12.62
N GLU A 742 14.10 -42.55 13.19
CA GLU A 742 14.47 -43.79 12.50
C GLU A 742 13.52 -44.09 11.34
N SER A 743 12.20 -44.07 11.58
CA SER A 743 11.21 -44.26 10.52
C SER A 743 11.24 -43.13 9.49
N ALA A 744 11.37 -41.87 9.93
CA ALA A 744 11.46 -40.73 9.02
C ALA A 744 12.69 -40.82 8.11
N ARG A 745 13.83 -41.33 8.61
CA ARG A 745 15.04 -41.55 7.83
C ARG A 745 14.82 -42.56 6.71
N GLU A 746 14.07 -43.63 6.94
CA GLU A 746 13.70 -44.62 5.92
C GLU A 746 12.81 -43.99 4.85
N VAL A 747 11.72 -43.32 5.27
CA VAL A 747 10.80 -42.63 4.37
C VAL A 747 11.52 -41.60 3.50
N LEU A 748 12.46 -40.83 4.07
CA LEU A 748 13.23 -39.83 3.33
C LEU A 748 14.17 -40.47 2.30
N ARG A 749 14.82 -41.60 2.63
CA ARG A 749 15.66 -42.34 1.68
C ARG A 749 14.86 -42.91 0.51
N GLU A 750 13.71 -43.52 0.80
CA GLU A 750 12.80 -44.07 -0.23
C GLU A 750 12.25 -43.00 -1.15
N SER A 751 11.85 -41.86 -0.58
CA SER A 751 11.26 -40.77 -1.36
C SER A 751 12.23 -40.14 -2.35
N GLN A 752 13.55 -40.24 -2.12
CA GLN A 752 14.57 -39.53 -2.90
C GLN A 752 14.29 -38.02 -3.03
N MET A 753 13.55 -37.42 -2.09
CA MET A 753 13.33 -35.97 -2.07
C MET A 753 14.59 -35.26 -1.62
N ASN A 754 14.80 -34.06 -2.17
CA ASN A 754 16.03 -33.33 -1.94
C ASN A 754 16.01 -32.62 -0.58
N LEU A 755 16.49 -33.32 0.46
CA LEU A 755 16.67 -32.73 1.79
C LEU A 755 17.88 -31.78 1.80
N LEU A 756 17.62 -30.51 2.11
CA LEU A 756 18.59 -29.41 2.21
C LEU A 756 19.11 -29.19 3.63
N GLY A 757 18.46 -29.79 4.63
CA GLY A 757 18.91 -29.76 6.02
C GLY A 757 17.86 -30.33 6.95
N LEU A 758 18.28 -30.62 8.18
CA LEU A 758 17.39 -30.92 9.29
C LEU A 758 17.91 -30.21 10.54
N THR A 759 17.03 -29.54 11.27
CA THR A 759 17.36 -28.98 12.59
C THR A 759 16.44 -29.55 13.65
N ILE A 760 16.99 -29.87 14.81
CA ILE A 760 16.25 -30.34 15.99
C ILE A 760 16.28 -29.24 17.05
N ARG A 761 15.12 -28.92 17.61
CA ARG A 761 14.96 -27.90 18.67
C ARG A 761 14.10 -28.48 19.78
N TYR A 762 14.21 -27.92 20.98
CA TYR A 762 13.39 -28.32 22.11
C TYR A 762 12.20 -27.37 22.28
N VAL A 763 11.07 -27.93 22.72
CA VAL A 763 9.82 -27.23 22.97
C VAL A 763 9.23 -27.73 24.29
N ARG A 764 8.92 -26.80 25.19
CA ARG A 764 8.21 -27.10 26.44
C ARG A 764 6.73 -27.35 26.18
N PRO A 765 6.02 -28.06 27.07
CA PRO A 765 4.57 -28.13 27.04
C PRO A 765 3.97 -26.72 27.03
N ASP A 766 3.17 -26.43 26.01
CA ASP A 766 2.36 -25.24 25.92
C ASP A 766 0.91 -25.62 26.21
N THR A 767 0.45 -25.23 27.39
CA THR A 767 -0.93 -25.45 27.85
C THR A 767 -1.81 -24.21 27.69
N GLU A 768 -1.25 -23.10 27.20
CA GLU A 768 -1.96 -21.83 27.03
C GLU A 768 -2.64 -21.76 25.67
N SER A 769 -1.89 -21.98 24.58
CA SER A 769 -2.46 -21.86 23.22
C SER A 769 -3.49 -22.94 22.94
N PHE A 770 -4.56 -22.58 22.23
CA PHE A 770 -5.71 -23.47 22.02
C PHE A 770 -5.37 -24.67 21.13
N LEU A 771 -4.60 -24.43 20.05
CA LEU A 771 -4.06 -25.44 19.15
C LEU A 771 -2.55 -25.60 19.35
N SER A 772 -2.18 -26.02 20.56
CA SER A 772 -0.78 -26.28 20.90
C SER A 772 -0.22 -27.50 20.14
N TYR A 773 0.97 -27.34 19.56
CA TYR A 773 1.73 -28.43 18.95
C TYR A 773 2.54 -29.26 19.97
N ALA A 774 2.61 -28.82 21.23
CA ALA A 774 3.19 -29.57 22.34
C ALA A 774 2.27 -29.47 23.57
N PRO A 775 1.09 -30.11 23.56
CA PRO A 775 0.03 -29.81 24.53
C PRO A 775 0.26 -30.40 25.93
N CYS A 776 1.03 -31.49 26.06
CA CYS A 776 1.10 -32.28 27.30
C CYS A 776 2.55 -32.60 27.73
N GLU A 777 3.39 -33.05 26.80
CA GLU A 777 4.76 -33.50 27.07
C GLU A 777 5.77 -32.57 26.40
N GLU A 778 6.98 -32.53 26.96
CA GLU A 778 8.13 -31.93 26.30
C GLU A 778 8.40 -32.63 24.98
N ALA A 779 8.70 -31.85 23.94
CA ALA A 779 8.88 -32.34 22.59
C ALA A 779 10.19 -31.84 21.98
N LEU A 780 10.73 -32.66 21.07
CA LEU A 780 11.75 -32.22 20.14
C LEU A 780 11.08 -31.95 18.78
N ALA A 781 11.31 -30.74 18.27
CA ALA A 781 10.86 -30.29 16.96
C ALA A 781 11.89 -30.69 15.91
N ALA A 782 11.51 -31.54 14.96
CA ALA A 782 12.29 -31.86 13.76
C ALA A 782 11.86 -30.97 12.59
N VAL A 783 12.73 -30.04 12.20
CA VAL A 783 12.50 -29.07 11.12
C VAL A 783 13.25 -29.52 9.88
N LEU A 784 12.53 -29.94 8.85
CA LEU A 784 13.06 -30.41 7.58
C LEU A 784 13.03 -29.27 6.56
N TYR A 785 14.14 -29.07 5.88
CA TYR A 785 14.26 -28.16 4.74
C TYR A 785 14.29 -28.99 3.47
N LEU A 786 13.25 -28.90 2.64
CA LEU A 786 13.10 -29.70 1.43
C LEU A 786 13.17 -28.80 0.20
N ASN A 787 13.73 -29.31 -0.89
CA ASN A 787 13.64 -28.70 -2.21
C ASN A 787 12.68 -29.52 -3.07
N GLU A 788 11.65 -28.85 -3.59
CA GLU A 788 10.51 -29.46 -4.26
C GLU A 788 10.42 -28.94 -5.69
N PRO A 789 10.27 -29.82 -6.70
CA PRO A 789 9.93 -29.39 -8.05
C PRO A 789 8.52 -28.79 -8.08
N LEU A 790 8.33 -27.73 -8.86
CA LEU A 790 7.05 -27.07 -9.07
C LEU A 790 6.19 -27.78 -10.13
N SER A 791 6.66 -28.89 -10.71
CA SER A 791 5.88 -29.72 -11.63
C SER A 791 4.75 -30.45 -10.87
N PRO A 792 3.62 -30.77 -11.53
CA PRO A 792 2.53 -31.52 -10.90
C PRO A 792 2.97 -32.84 -10.25
N GLU A 793 3.85 -33.58 -10.92
CA GLU A 793 4.42 -34.83 -10.40
C GLU A 793 5.31 -34.61 -9.17
N GLY A 794 6.17 -33.58 -9.21
CA GLY A 794 7.01 -33.21 -8.08
C GLY A 794 6.19 -32.80 -6.86
N TRP A 795 5.11 -32.07 -7.10
CA TRP A 795 4.16 -31.64 -6.08
C TRP A 795 3.41 -32.84 -5.46
N ALA A 796 2.89 -33.76 -6.27
CA ALA A 796 2.25 -34.98 -5.80
C ALA A 796 3.19 -35.85 -4.94
N LYS A 797 4.44 -35.98 -5.39
CA LYS A 797 5.48 -36.72 -4.66
C LYS A 797 5.82 -36.07 -3.31
N SER A 798 5.90 -34.74 -3.26
CA SER A 798 6.11 -34.02 -2.00
C SER A 798 4.92 -34.15 -1.04
N ASN A 799 3.69 -34.05 -1.55
CA ASN A 799 2.49 -34.24 -0.73
C ASN A 799 2.45 -35.65 -0.12
N ALA A 800 2.74 -36.69 -0.92
CA ALA A 800 2.81 -38.07 -0.42
C ALA A 800 3.86 -38.24 0.68
N LEU A 801 5.05 -37.64 0.51
CA LEU A 801 6.08 -37.62 1.55
C LEU A 801 5.59 -36.92 2.83
N THR A 802 5.00 -35.73 2.67
CA THR A 802 4.52 -34.91 3.80
C THR A 802 3.44 -35.64 4.59
N GLN A 803 2.49 -36.31 3.92
CA GLN A 803 1.47 -37.12 4.58
C GLN A 803 2.07 -38.30 5.34
N ARG A 804 3.02 -39.04 4.75
CA ARG A 804 3.71 -40.15 5.43
C ARG A 804 4.41 -39.68 6.71
N LEU A 805 5.16 -38.57 6.64
CA LEU A 805 5.85 -38.02 7.80
C LEU A 805 4.86 -37.49 8.87
N THR A 806 3.77 -36.87 8.44
CA THR A 806 2.68 -36.42 9.34
C THR A 806 2.09 -37.60 10.10
N ARG A 807 1.75 -38.68 9.39
CA ARG A 807 1.22 -39.90 10.00
C ARG A 807 2.21 -40.54 10.97
N LEU A 808 3.50 -40.57 10.64
CA LEU A 808 4.54 -41.05 11.55
C LEU A 808 4.64 -40.22 12.83
N ALA A 809 4.59 -38.89 12.72
CA ALA A 809 4.59 -38.02 13.89
C ALA A 809 3.39 -38.31 14.79
N VAL A 810 2.19 -38.39 14.21
CA VAL A 810 0.94 -38.70 14.93
C VAL A 810 0.96 -40.10 15.56
N GLN A 811 1.49 -41.12 14.88
CA GLN A 811 1.65 -42.47 15.41
C GLN A 811 2.60 -42.52 16.62
N ASN A 812 3.57 -41.61 16.68
CA ASN A 812 4.48 -41.45 17.82
C ASN A 812 3.93 -40.49 18.90
N GLY A 813 2.63 -40.16 18.86
CA GLY A 813 1.97 -39.27 19.81
C GLY A 813 2.44 -37.82 19.70
N GLY A 814 2.99 -37.43 18.55
CA GLY A 814 3.40 -36.08 18.22
C GLY A 814 2.39 -35.32 17.38
N THR A 815 2.77 -34.11 17.00
CA THR A 815 2.01 -33.21 16.14
C THR A 815 2.90 -32.71 14.99
N PHE A 816 2.37 -31.81 14.18
CA PHE A 816 3.06 -31.15 13.08
C PHE A 816 2.67 -29.68 13.05
N TYR A 817 3.53 -28.83 12.50
CA TYR A 817 3.29 -27.40 12.52
C TYR A 817 2.27 -26.99 11.45
N LEU A 818 1.06 -26.58 11.86
CA LEU A 818 -0.01 -26.19 10.93
C LEU A 818 0.42 -25.10 9.95
N THR A 819 1.29 -24.18 10.38
CA THR A 819 1.85 -23.11 9.54
C THR A 819 2.49 -23.61 8.24
N TYR A 820 3.08 -24.80 8.27
CA TYR A 820 3.75 -25.43 7.13
C TYR A 820 2.97 -26.59 6.50
N ALA A 821 1.93 -27.08 7.17
CA ALA A 821 1.07 -28.14 6.68
C ALA A 821 0.17 -27.62 5.55
N ARG A 822 0.11 -28.34 4.43
CA ARG A 822 -0.73 -28.00 3.27
C ARG A 822 -2.11 -28.63 3.40
N GLU A 823 -2.21 -29.90 3.04
CA GLU A 823 -3.42 -30.71 3.06
C GLU A 823 -3.10 -31.97 3.86
N VAL A 824 -3.70 -32.05 5.04
CA VAL A 824 -3.53 -33.16 5.98
C VAL A 824 -4.84 -33.93 6.03
N GLU A 825 -4.73 -35.25 6.07
CA GLU A 825 -5.89 -36.12 6.24
C GLU A 825 -6.65 -35.74 7.52
N PRO A 826 -7.99 -35.57 7.46
CA PRO A 826 -8.78 -35.11 8.60
C PRO A 826 -8.57 -35.92 9.88
N ASP A 827 -8.39 -37.24 9.78
CA ASP A 827 -8.18 -38.10 10.94
C ASP A 827 -6.79 -37.91 11.56
N ASP A 828 -5.75 -37.74 10.74
CA ASP A 828 -4.40 -37.41 11.22
C ASP A 828 -4.41 -36.02 11.89
N LEU A 829 -5.16 -35.05 11.33
CA LEU A 829 -5.36 -33.73 11.93
C LEU A 829 -6.12 -33.79 13.27
N ARG A 830 -7.20 -34.56 13.38
CA ARG A 830 -7.95 -34.76 14.65
C ARG A 830 -7.06 -35.37 15.72
N ARG A 831 -6.24 -36.35 15.37
CA ARG A 831 -5.34 -37.02 16.32
C ARG A 831 -4.22 -36.09 16.79
N ALA A 832 -3.65 -35.29 15.89
CA ALA A 832 -2.63 -34.29 16.24
C ALA A 832 -3.21 -33.13 17.05
N TYR A 833 -4.41 -32.66 16.70
CA TYR A 833 -5.08 -31.51 17.31
C TYR A 833 -6.52 -31.88 17.71
N PRO A 834 -6.72 -32.56 18.86
CA PRO A 834 -8.04 -33.03 19.29
C PRO A 834 -9.09 -31.92 19.48
N LYS A 835 -8.64 -30.67 19.66
CA LYS A 835 -9.50 -29.49 19.82
C LYS A 835 -9.85 -28.77 18.51
N ILE A 836 -9.47 -29.29 17.33
CA ILE A 836 -9.64 -28.58 16.05
C ILE A 836 -11.11 -28.26 15.72
N GLU A 837 -12.05 -29.15 16.04
CA GLU A 837 -13.48 -28.91 15.80
C GLU A 837 -14.05 -27.83 16.73
N GLU A 838 -13.66 -27.87 18.01
CA GLU A 838 -14.02 -26.82 18.97
C GLU A 838 -13.41 -25.48 18.58
N PHE A 839 -12.18 -25.45 18.07
CA PHE A 839 -11.53 -24.25 17.58
C PHE A 839 -12.34 -23.57 16.46
N PHE A 840 -12.84 -24.34 15.49
CA PHE A 840 -13.69 -23.78 14.43
C PHE A 840 -15.07 -23.36 14.94
N ARG A 841 -15.63 -24.05 15.93
CA ARG A 841 -16.86 -23.63 16.62
C ARG A 841 -16.68 -22.29 17.34
N GLN A 842 -15.55 -22.13 18.04
CA GLN A 842 -15.18 -20.87 18.70
C GLN A 842 -14.98 -19.75 17.69
N LYS A 843 -14.32 -20.02 16.56
CA LYS A 843 -14.21 -19.04 15.48
C LYS A 843 -15.58 -18.57 14.99
N HIS A 844 -16.54 -19.49 14.80
CA HIS A 844 -17.89 -19.10 14.39
C HIS A 844 -18.61 -18.27 15.48
N ARG A 845 -18.34 -18.51 16.76
CA ARG A 845 -18.89 -17.69 17.86
C ARG A 845 -18.36 -16.25 17.84
N PHE A 846 -17.06 -16.06 17.63
CA PHE A 846 -16.43 -14.73 17.60
C PHE A 846 -16.63 -13.98 16.28
N ASP A 847 -16.87 -14.70 15.19
CA ASP A 847 -17.09 -14.13 13.86
C ASP A 847 -18.11 -15.00 13.08
N PRO A 848 -19.42 -14.81 13.37
CA PRO A 848 -20.51 -15.60 12.78
C PRO A 848 -20.63 -15.45 11.26
N GLU A 849 -20.19 -14.32 10.72
CA GLU A 849 -20.22 -14.02 9.29
C GLU A 849 -18.99 -14.55 8.54
N ASN A 850 -18.03 -15.15 9.25
CA ASN A 850 -16.73 -15.55 8.69
C ASN A 850 -16.02 -14.39 7.96
N ARG A 851 -16.09 -13.19 8.56
CA ARG A 851 -15.42 -11.99 8.09
C ARG A 851 -13.92 -12.20 7.97
N PHE A 852 -13.28 -12.85 8.93
CA PHE A 852 -11.87 -13.24 8.82
C PHE A 852 -11.79 -14.67 8.27
N THR A 853 -11.10 -14.80 7.13
CA THR A 853 -10.95 -16.06 6.40
C THR A 853 -9.49 -16.33 6.05
N SER A 854 -9.24 -17.56 5.62
CA SER A 854 -8.02 -18.02 4.97
C SER A 854 -8.34 -19.30 4.19
N ARG A 855 -7.45 -19.72 3.27
CA ARG A 855 -7.59 -21.01 2.60
C ARG A 855 -7.62 -22.16 3.61
N PHE A 856 -6.79 -22.10 4.64
CA PHE A 856 -6.78 -23.08 5.73
C PHE A 856 -8.18 -23.25 6.35
N PHE A 857 -8.82 -22.14 6.72
CA PHE A 857 -10.14 -22.15 7.31
C PHE A 857 -11.21 -22.68 6.33
N GLU A 858 -11.23 -22.18 5.10
CA GLU A 858 -12.19 -22.61 4.06
C GLU A 858 -12.07 -24.10 3.74
N PHE A 859 -10.85 -24.61 3.67
CA PHE A 859 -10.60 -26.01 3.37
C PHE A 859 -11.11 -26.95 4.47
N TYR A 860 -10.71 -26.71 5.73
CA TYR A 860 -11.02 -27.66 6.81
C TYR A 860 -12.44 -27.51 7.37
N THR A 861 -13.05 -26.32 7.36
CA THR A 861 -14.42 -26.14 7.86
C THR A 861 -15.45 -26.97 7.10
N SER A 862 -15.23 -27.22 5.80
CA SER A 862 -16.08 -28.10 4.99
C SER A 862 -16.02 -29.57 5.42
N HIS A 863 -14.91 -30.01 6.05
CA HIS A 863 -14.69 -31.39 6.49
C HIS A 863 -15.09 -31.65 7.94
N PHE A 864 -15.17 -30.60 8.77
CA PHE A 864 -15.44 -30.72 10.21
C PHE A 864 -16.89 -30.39 10.61
N VAL A 865 -17.82 -30.33 9.64
CA VAL A 865 -19.28 -30.13 9.83
C VAL A 865 -19.60 -29.19 10.99
N VAL A 866 -19.21 -27.92 10.88
CA VAL A 866 -19.83 -26.87 11.68
C VAL A 866 -21.19 -26.61 11.04
N ARG A 867 -22.21 -27.38 11.42
CA ARG A 867 -23.60 -27.04 11.06
C ARG A 867 -23.79 -25.58 11.49
N ARG A 868 -24.12 -24.69 10.54
CA ARG A 868 -24.72 -23.39 10.85
C ARG A 868 -25.76 -23.69 11.92
N ALA A 869 -25.58 -23.14 13.13
CA ALA A 869 -26.65 -23.15 14.09
C ALA A 869 -27.83 -22.52 13.35
N ALA A 870 -28.85 -23.31 13.07
CA ALA A 870 -30.09 -22.78 12.53
C ALA A 870 -30.48 -21.65 13.48
N ALA A 871 -30.66 -20.45 12.95
CA ALA A 871 -31.29 -19.37 13.68
C ALA A 871 -32.62 -19.94 14.21
N GLY A 872 -32.66 -20.20 15.51
CA GLY A 872 -33.74 -20.92 16.15
C GLY A 872 -34.27 -20.07 17.30
N GLY A 873 -35.55 -19.73 17.21
CA GLY A 873 -36.39 -19.24 18.31
C GLY A 873 -36.43 -17.74 18.45
#